data_AF-A0A8B9TQY4-F1
#
_entry.id   AF-A0A8B9TQY4-F1
#
_cell.length_a   1.000
_cell.length_b   1.000
_cell.length_c   1.000
_cell.angle_alpha   90.00
_cell.angle_beta   90.00
_cell.angle_gamma   90.00
#
_symmetry.space_group_name_H-M   'P 1'
#
loop_
_entity.id
_entity.type
_entity.pdbx_description
1 polymer ?
#
loop_
_entity_poly.entity_id
_entity_poly.type
_entity_poly.pdbx_seq_one_letter_code
_entity_poly.pdbx_strand_id
1 'polypeptide(L)'
;SKTILWFGCSVVPHAGFIVSGSYCEQCREGATYAGAVISPNLETAKIMRVPHATSVSDCITACCDLSGCDLSWMFERRCYIVNCQHKENCEPKKIETVKSYLIFVLRPSQRPASLLGFGQVIPSMVHSVGRQNEPSEEVSSLKELSLLGKDLSLEEIPEYMDDYKDLEQDPFQRSEKQRKETKSTFPPPHPPSSTSSPPERHGGMGVMVSLQRFFSAAPSWSLSSPVLWDIVKELVVSAGDNIQVMLPKNEVELNAFVVPPPPTETAYTYEWSLISHPADYGGEMEHRYTQTLKLSHLSVGLYAFKVTVSGENAFGEGFVNVTVKPGKSVAVASPKVQEVSLPTTSTFIDGSQSIDDMKIVSYHWEEIKGPLREQKASADTPVLHLSKLVPGNYTFRLTVIDSDGAANSTIASLTVNKPVDYPPIANAGPNQAVTLPQNFITLNGNQSSDDHEIVSYEWSLSPKSKGKVVAMQGVRTPYLQLSAMQEGDYTFQLTVTDSARQRSTAEVTLIVQPENNSPPIAVAGPDKELTFPVESTTLDGSRSQDDQGIVFYHWENISGPSFVQMENGDKAVATVTGLRVGTYRFRLTVKDQQGLSSASVLSITVKEENNSPPRAHAGGKHVLVLPNNSITLDGSRSSDDQGIVSYLWIRDGQSPAAGDVIRGSDHEAVLQLTNLVEGTYTFHLKVTDAKGDSDIDSATVEVRPDPKRSGLVELILQVGVGQLSEQQKDTLVRQLAVLLNVLDSDIKVQKIQAYSDISTAVVFYVQNGHPSKVFKASDVSRTLHVQLLKEKADFLLFKVLRVDTAACLLKCSGHGHCDPITKRCICYQLWMENLIHRYLNDGESNCGEFACCEMYSKNHLSFCETVEYLPSEWGTYIGGRCCGRVSTVSLLFSLQPTNQNDRII
;
A
#
# COMPACT_ATOMS: atom_id res chain seq x y z
N SER A 1 -26.58 -5.74 -53.26
CA SER A 1 -26.78 -7.13 -52.78
C SER A 1 -28.02 -7.14 -51.89
N LYS A 2 -29.01 -8.06 -52.00
CA LYS A 2 -28.95 -9.52 -51.69
C LYS A 2 -28.43 -9.72 -50.25
N THR A 3 -29.15 -10.34 -49.30
CA THR A 3 -30.21 -11.41 -49.31
C THR A 3 -31.10 -11.19 -48.04
N ILE A 4 -32.44 -11.23 -47.98
CA ILE A 4 -33.54 -12.17 -48.38
C ILE A 4 -33.92 -13.23 -47.31
N LEU A 5 -35.26 -13.41 -47.09
CA LEU A 5 -36.02 -14.27 -46.13
C LEU A 5 -36.34 -13.67 -44.74
N TRP A 6 -37.37 -14.10 -43.97
CA TRP A 6 -38.82 -14.27 -44.29
C TRP A 6 -39.72 -14.37 -43.03
N PHE A 7 -41.02 -14.70 -43.15
CA PHE A 7 -42.07 -14.75 -42.09
C PHE A 7 -42.58 -16.17 -41.72
N GLY A 8 -42.85 -16.40 -40.42
CA GLY A 8 -44.15 -16.79 -39.85
C GLY A 8 -44.75 -18.21 -40.02
N CYS A 9 -44.99 -18.89 -38.88
CA CYS A 9 -46.18 -19.69 -38.47
C CYS A 9 -45.85 -20.49 -37.18
N SER A 10 -46.69 -20.85 -36.20
CA SER A 10 -48.11 -20.63 -35.81
C SER A 10 -48.74 -21.97 -35.41
N VAL A 11 -48.91 -22.25 -34.11
CA VAL A 11 -49.90 -23.22 -33.58
C VAL A 11 -50.43 -22.73 -32.22
N VAL A 12 -51.75 -22.77 -32.04
CA VAL A 12 -52.47 -22.57 -30.77
C VAL A 12 -53.67 -23.53 -30.77
N PRO A 13 -53.98 -24.22 -29.66
CA PRO A 13 -55.38 -24.21 -29.21
C PRO A 13 -55.60 -24.34 -27.69
N HIS A 14 -56.46 -23.45 -27.16
CA HIS A 14 -57.51 -23.74 -26.15
C HIS A 14 -57.12 -24.24 -24.73
N ALA A 15 -57.87 -23.91 -23.66
CA ALA A 15 -58.91 -22.88 -23.47
C ALA A 15 -59.20 -22.65 -21.97
N GLY A 16 -59.75 -21.48 -21.65
CA GLY A 16 -60.62 -21.28 -20.49
C GLY A 16 -59.95 -21.04 -19.13
N PHE A 17 -59.93 -19.78 -18.69
CA PHE A 17 -59.99 -19.43 -17.28
C PHE A 17 -61.05 -18.36 -17.03
N ILE A 18 -61.66 -18.40 -15.84
CA ILE A 18 -62.88 -17.67 -15.49
C ILE A 18 -62.54 -16.28 -14.94
N VAL A 19 -63.38 -15.29 -15.23
CA VAL A 19 -63.29 -13.96 -14.62
C VAL A 19 -63.74 -14.03 -13.16
N SER A 20 -62.84 -13.73 -12.22
CA SER A 20 -63.15 -13.66 -10.79
C SER A 20 -62.46 -12.48 -10.09
N GLY A 21 -63.27 -11.65 -9.42
CA GLY A 21 -62.88 -10.85 -8.24
C GLY A 21 -61.63 -9.97 -8.33
N SER A 22 -61.81 -8.68 -8.59
CA SER A 22 -60.85 -7.67 -8.13
C SER A 22 -60.90 -7.58 -6.60
N TYR A 23 -59.90 -8.13 -5.91
CA TYR A 23 -59.72 -7.92 -4.48
C TYR A 23 -58.87 -6.66 -4.25
N CYS A 24 -59.33 -5.76 -3.39
CA CYS A 24 -58.50 -4.65 -2.94
C CYS A 24 -57.32 -5.18 -2.10
N GLU A 25 -56.13 -4.62 -2.29
CA GLU A 25 -54.97 -4.99 -1.49
C GLU A 25 -55.19 -4.66 -0.02
N GLN A 26 -55.08 -5.68 0.82
CA GLN A 26 -55.23 -5.54 2.26
C GLN A 26 -54.02 -4.82 2.89
N CYS A 27 -54.29 -4.17 4.02
CA CYS A 27 -53.27 -3.65 4.93
C CYS A 27 -52.28 -4.75 5.34
N ARG A 28 -50.99 -4.41 5.42
CA ARG A 28 -49.90 -5.36 5.69
C ARG A 28 -49.05 -4.95 6.89
N GLU A 29 -48.34 -5.92 7.47
CA GLU A 29 -47.28 -5.65 8.45
C GLU A 29 -46.19 -4.75 7.86
N GLY A 30 -45.68 -3.83 8.68
CA GLY A 30 -44.63 -2.88 8.33
C GLY A 30 -43.38 -3.06 9.20
N ALA A 31 -42.84 -1.95 9.73
CA ALA A 31 -41.67 -2.00 10.59
C ALA A 31 -42.02 -2.57 11.98
N THR A 32 -41.36 -3.66 12.37
CA THR A 32 -41.58 -4.36 13.63
C THR A 32 -40.36 -4.24 14.55
N TYR A 33 -40.61 -3.78 15.78
CA TYR A 33 -39.59 -3.54 16.81
C TYR A 33 -39.86 -4.42 18.03
N ALA A 34 -38.96 -5.39 18.27
CA ALA A 34 -38.99 -6.25 19.45
C ALA A 34 -38.19 -5.63 20.62
N GLY A 35 -38.69 -5.79 21.85
CA GLY A 35 -38.07 -5.18 23.03
C GLY A 35 -38.12 -3.65 22.99
N ALA A 36 -39.22 -3.07 22.50
CA ALA A 36 -39.41 -1.64 22.38
C ALA A 36 -40.76 -1.18 22.95
N VAL A 37 -40.80 0.03 23.50
CA VAL A 37 -42.03 0.71 23.96
C VAL A 37 -42.12 2.09 23.32
N ILE A 38 -43.32 2.66 23.27
CA ILE A 38 -43.55 4.02 22.78
C ILE A 38 -43.18 5.00 23.89
N SER A 39 -42.47 6.09 23.56
CA SER A 39 -42.27 7.21 24.49
C SER A 39 -43.59 7.98 24.67
N PRO A 40 -44.28 7.90 25.82
CA PRO A 40 -45.71 8.19 25.85
C PRO A 40 -46.01 9.67 26.14
N ASN A 41 -46.24 10.46 25.08
CA ASN A 41 -46.98 11.71 25.23
C ASN A 41 -48.50 11.42 25.30
N LEU A 42 -48.98 11.13 26.51
CA LEU A 42 -50.33 10.63 26.79
C LEU A 42 -51.48 11.60 26.46
N GLU A 43 -51.17 12.87 26.16
CA GLU A 43 -52.19 13.85 25.73
C GLU A 43 -52.43 13.81 24.20
N THR A 44 -51.49 13.26 23.42
CA THR A 44 -51.51 13.31 21.94
C THR A 44 -51.56 11.93 21.27
N ALA A 45 -51.05 10.87 21.92
CA ALA A 45 -51.13 9.49 21.43
C ALA A 45 -52.37 8.77 21.97
N LYS A 46 -53.32 8.40 21.10
CA LYS A 46 -54.54 7.70 21.53
C LYS A 46 -54.34 6.18 21.48
N ILE A 47 -54.10 5.59 22.65
CA ILE A 47 -53.93 4.14 22.86
C ILE A 47 -55.28 3.51 23.26
N MET A 48 -55.64 2.37 22.68
CA MET A 48 -56.82 1.58 23.06
C MET A 48 -56.46 0.09 23.16
N ARG A 49 -57.04 -0.63 24.14
CA ARG A 49 -56.81 -2.08 24.34
C ARG A 49 -57.78 -2.90 23.47
N VAL A 50 -57.28 -3.96 22.82
CA VAL A 50 -58.11 -4.93 22.09
C VAL A 50 -58.20 -6.23 22.92
N PRO A 51 -59.31 -6.49 23.63
CA PRO A 51 -59.37 -7.56 24.64
C PRO A 51 -59.42 -8.98 24.07
N HIS A 52 -59.72 -9.16 22.77
CA HIS A 52 -59.87 -10.47 22.13
C HIS A 52 -58.65 -10.89 21.29
N ALA A 53 -57.71 -10.00 21.02
CA ALA A 53 -56.49 -10.29 20.25
C ALA A 53 -55.40 -10.83 21.20
N THR A 54 -54.99 -12.09 21.01
CA THR A 54 -54.04 -12.77 21.92
C THR A 54 -52.74 -13.20 21.23
N SER A 55 -52.74 -13.31 19.90
CA SER A 55 -51.55 -13.42 19.07
C SER A 55 -51.15 -12.07 18.47
N VAL A 56 -49.91 -11.97 17.99
CA VAL A 56 -49.41 -10.79 17.27
C VAL A 56 -50.21 -10.59 15.97
N SER A 57 -50.57 -11.67 15.27
CA SER A 57 -51.38 -11.61 14.05
C SER A 57 -52.77 -11.00 14.32
N ASP A 58 -53.47 -11.43 15.37
CA ASP A 58 -54.79 -10.86 15.72
C ASP A 58 -54.69 -9.36 15.98
N CYS A 59 -53.57 -8.92 16.56
CA CYS A 59 -53.33 -7.53 16.92
C CYS A 59 -53.03 -6.65 15.70
N ILE A 60 -52.27 -7.18 14.74
CA ILE A 60 -52.03 -6.55 13.44
C ILE A 60 -53.35 -6.46 12.66
N THR A 61 -54.14 -7.54 12.59
CA THR A 61 -55.46 -7.54 11.94
C THR A 61 -56.40 -6.49 12.56
N ALA A 62 -56.53 -6.46 13.90
CA ALA A 62 -57.37 -5.49 14.59
C ALA A 62 -56.92 -4.02 14.39
N CYS A 63 -55.63 -3.78 14.14
CA CYS A 63 -55.14 -2.46 13.73
C CYS A 63 -55.44 -2.19 12.25
N CYS A 64 -55.25 -3.17 11.36
CA CYS A 64 -55.53 -3.04 9.94
C CYS A 64 -57.01 -2.73 9.63
N ASP A 65 -57.95 -3.36 10.37
CA ASP A 65 -59.39 -3.11 10.28
C ASP A 65 -59.80 -1.69 10.69
N LEU A 66 -58.98 -1.02 11.51
CA LEU A 66 -59.23 0.34 12.00
C LEU A 66 -58.40 1.36 11.21
N SER A 67 -59.04 2.07 10.29
CA SER A 67 -58.41 3.04 9.37
C SER A 67 -57.58 4.15 10.03
N GLY A 68 -57.80 4.42 11.33
CA GLY A 68 -57.03 5.37 12.15
C GLY A 68 -56.06 4.73 13.15
N CYS A 69 -55.67 3.47 12.98
CA CYS A 69 -54.58 2.84 13.75
C CYS A 69 -53.28 2.87 12.94
N ASP A 70 -52.21 3.45 13.47
CA ASP A 70 -50.93 3.61 12.75
C ASP A 70 -49.92 2.51 13.12
N LEU A 71 -50.05 1.96 14.32
CA LEU A 71 -49.29 0.81 14.79
C LEU A 71 -50.10 -0.04 15.79
N SER A 72 -49.82 -1.33 15.79
CA SER A 72 -50.24 -2.28 16.83
C SER A 72 -49.10 -2.51 17.82
N TRP A 73 -49.43 -2.70 19.09
CA TRP A 73 -48.47 -2.88 20.17
C TRP A 73 -48.89 -4.06 21.05
N MET A 74 -48.15 -5.16 20.96
CA MET A 74 -48.34 -6.35 21.77
C MET A 74 -47.40 -6.29 22.98
N PHE A 75 -47.92 -5.91 24.14
CA PHE A 75 -47.18 -5.82 25.40
C PHE A 75 -47.63 -6.93 26.34
N GLU A 76 -46.73 -7.83 26.74
CA GLU A 76 -47.02 -8.92 27.70
C GLU A 76 -48.29 -9.75 27.38
N ARG A 77 -48.45 -10.14 26.10
CA ARG A 77 -49.63 -10.86 25.55
C ARG A 77 -50.94 -10.07 25.59
N ARG A 78 -50.89 -8.74 25.72
CA ARG A 78 -52.05 -7.84 25.63
C ARG A 78 -51.91 -6.98 24.38
N CYS A 79 -52.90 -7.03 23.50
CA CYS A 79 -52.93 -6.19 22.32
C CYS A 79 -53.42 -4.76 22.64
N TYR A 80 -52.66 -3.78 22.17
CA TYR A 80 -53.02 -2.38 22.12
C TYR A 80 -52.90 -1.86 20.68
N ILE A 81 -53.71 -0.88 20.34
CA ILE A 81 -53.72 -0.18 19.05
C ILE A 81 -53.51 1.31 19.31
N VAL A 82 -52.72 1.98 18.46
CA VAL A 82 -52.28 3.36 18.69
C VAL A 82 -52.50 4.23 17.46
N ASN A 83 -53.10 5.39 17.68
CA ASN A 83 -53.15 6.49 16.72
C ASN A 83 -52.03 7.50 17.01
N CYS A 84 -51.26 7.83 15.98
CA CYS A 84 -50.03 8.60 16.05
C CYS A 84 -50.21 9.97 15.37
N GLN A 85 -50.86 10.91 16.07
CA GLN A 85 -51.19 12.24 15.52
C GLN A 85 -50.00 13.00 14.91
N HIS A 86 -48.79 12.78 15.46
CA HIS A 86 -47.52 13.26 14.92
C HIS A 86 -46.47 12.14 15.07
N LYS A 87 -45.49 12.09 14.16
CA LYS A 87 -44.47 11.05 14.10
C LYS A 87 -43.70 10.88 15.42
N GLU A 88 -43.34 12.00 16.04
CA GLU A 88 -42.61 12.09 17.30
C GLU A 88 -43.34 11.41 18.48
N ASN A 89 -44.68 11.34 18.46
CA ASN A 89 -45.48 10.72 19.52
C ASN A 89 -45.41 9.18 19.52
N CYS A 90 -44.79 8.56 18.50
CA CYS A 90 -44.76 7.12 18.30
C CYS A 90 -43.36 6.56 18.02
N GLU A 91 -42.29 7.27 18.40
CA GLU A 91 -40.92 6.77 18.22
C GLU A 91 -40.62 5.59 19.16
N PRO A 92 -40.09 4.46 18.64
CA PRO A 92 -39.86 3.25 19.42
C PRO A 92 -38.58 3.36 20.26
N LYS A 93 -38.73 3.37 21.59
CA LYS A 93 -37.62 3.35 22.55
C LYS A 93 -37.31 1.90 22.96
N LYS A 94 -36.10 1.42 22.65
CA LYS A 94 -35.64 0.07 23.00
C LYS A 94 -35.45 -0.08 24.51
N ILE A 95 -36.02 -1.14 25.09
CA ILE A 95 -35.88 -1.55 26.50
C ILE A 95 -35.77 -3.08 26.52
N GLU A 96 -34.57 -3.59 26.78
CA GLU A 96 -34.24 -5.01 26.54
C GLU A 96 -34.86 -5.99 27.55
N THR A 97 -35.49 -5.48 28.62
CA THR A 97 -36.07 -6.27 29.71
C THR A 97 -37.55 -6.63 29.54
N VAL A 98 -38.25 -6.10 28.54
CA VAL A 98 -39.72 -6.28 28.39
C VAL A 98 -40.12 -7.10 27.15
N LYS A 99 -41.10 -8.02 27.32
CA LYS A 99 -41.69 -8.80 26.22
C LYS A 99 -42.73 -7.97 25.48
N SER A 100 -42.22 -7.09 24.62
CA SER A 100 -42.96 -6.10 23.86
C SER A 100 -42.64 -6.20 22.36
N TYR A 101 -43.67 -6.17 21.51
CA TYR A 101 -43.54 -6.07 20.06
C TYR A 101 -44.39 -4.91 19.55
N LEU A 102 -43.78 -4.00 18.81
CA LEU A 102 -44.38 -2.76 18.30
C LEU A 102 -44.30 -2.79 16.78
N ILE A 103 -45.46 -2.87 16.11
CA ILE A 103 -45.59 -3.16 14.67
C ILE A 103 -46.37 -2.04 13.99
N PHE A 104 -45.70 -1.26 13.15
CA PHE A 104 -46.37 -0.30 12.26
C PHE A 104 -47.15 -1.04 11.17
N VAL A 105 -48.30 -0.49 10.76
CA VAL A 105 -49.12 -1.07 9.68
C VAL A 105 -49.02 -0.25 8.39
N LEU A 106 -48.79 -0.94 7.27
CA LEU A 106 -48.71 -0.32 5.95
C LEU A 106 -50.06 -0.42 5.23
N ARG A 107 -50.61 0.74 4.85
CA ARG A 107 -51.80 0.85 3.99
C ARG A 107 -51.42 1.54 2.67
N PRO A 108 -51.87 1.04 1.50
CA PRO A 108 -51.58 1.67 0.22
C PRO A 108 -52.22 3.07 0.14
N SER A 109 -51.43 4.06 -0.27
CA SER A 109 -51.88 5.46 -0.35
C SER A 109 -52.91 5.66 -1.48
N GLN A 110 -54.09 6.18 -1.13
CA GLN A 110 -55.10 6.63 -2.09
C GLN A 110 -54.52 7.72 -3.02
N ARG A 111 -54.81 7.64 -4.32
CA ARG A 111 -54.57 8.76 -5.25
C ARG A 111 -55.54 9.92 -4.92
N PRO A 112 -55.12 11.19 -5.10
CA PRO A 112 -56.02 12.32 -4.89
C PRO A 112 -57.14 12.32 -5.95
N ALA A 113 -58.39 12.27 -5.50
CA ALA A 113 -59.56 12.39 -6.36
C ALA A 113 -59.90 13.87 -6.59
N SER A 114 -59.53 14.39 -7.76
CA SER A 114 -60.03 15.68 -8.27
C SER A 114 -61.22 15.46 -9.21
N LEU A 115 -62.27 16.28 -9.06
CA LEU A 115 -63.49 16.32 -9.88
C LEU A 115 -64.44 15.11 -9.77
N LEU A 116 -65.39 15.20 -8.84
CA LEU A 116 -66.82 15.42 -9.15
C LEU A 116 -67.51 15.97 -7.88
N GLY A 117 -68.66 16.64 -8.01
CA GLY A 117 -69.25 17.43 -6.90
C GLY A 117 -70.72 17.15 -6.61
N PHE A 118 -71.17 17.65 -5.45
CA PHE A 118 -72.54 17.69 -4.91
C PHE A 118 -73.24 16.35 -4.60
N GLY A 119 -73.60 16.17 -3.33
CA GLY A 119 -74.52 15.12 -2.86
C GLY A 119 -74.54 14.98 -1.33
N GLN A 120 -75.71 15.17 -0.71
CA GLN A 120 -76.00 14.72 0.67
C GLN A 120 -76.30 13.19 0.62
N VAL A 121 -76.39 12.39 1.69
CA VAL A 121 -77.19 12.50 2.93
C VAL A 121 -76.65 11.51 3.99
N ILE A 122 -76.82 11.84 5.29
CA ILE A 122 -76.69 10.95 6.46
C ILE A 122 -78.14 10.63 6.95
N PRO A 123 -78.55 9.36 7.19
CA PRO A 123 -78.57 8.86 8.58
C PRO A 123 -78.45 7.34 8.85
N SER A 124 -77.62 7.03 9.86
CA SER A 124 -77.73 6.04 10.95
C SER A 124 -78.79 4.91 10.98
N MET A 125 -78.35 3.73 11.45
CA MET A 125 -78.86 2.98 12.63
C MET A 125 -77.66 2.16 13.20
N VAL A 126 -77.55 1.71 14.46
CA VAL A 126 -78.54 1.20 15.45
C VAL A 126 -78.26 1.74 16.89
N HIS A 127 -79.27 1.68 17.77
CA HIS A 127 -79.29 1.99 19.22
C HIS A 127 -78.35 1.10 20.10
N SER A 128 -77.65 1.59 21.14
CA SER A 128 -78.07 1.85 22.57
C SER A 128 -78.78 0.66 23.25
N VAL A 129 -78.48 0.20 24.48
CA VAL A 129 -78.28 0.85 25.82
C VAL A 129 -77.45 -0.11 26.74
N GLY A 130 -76.69 0.25 27.79
CA GLY A 130 -76.25 1.54 28.37
C GLY A 130 -75.86 1.47 29.88
N ARG A 131 -75.19 2.53 30.39
CA ARG A 131 -74.97 2.96 31.81
C ARG A 131 -74.07 2.14 32.80
N GLN A 132 -73.12 2.87 33.44
CA GLN A 132 -72.58 2.71 34.83
C GLN A 132 -71.89 1.37 35.23
N ASN A 133 -70.58 1.27 35.51
CA ASN A 133 -69.79 1.96 36.54
C ASN A 133 -68.25 1.72 36.39
N GLU A 134 -67.46 2.65 36.97
CA GLU A 134 -66.11 2.54 37.63
C GLU A 134 -64.94 1.65 37.10
N PRO A 135 -63.67 1.95 37.45
CA PRO A 135 -62.50 1.43 36.75
C PRO A 135 -62.06 0.02 37.19
N SER A 136 -61.46 -0.74 36.27
CA SER A 136 -60.73 -1.98 36.55
C SER A 136 -59.21 -1.79 36.45
N GLU A 137 -58.47 -2.63 37.17
CA GLU A 137 -57.09 -2.38 37.62
C GLU A 137 -56.00 -2.66 36.58
N GLU A 138 -56.00 -1.96 35.43
CA GLU A 138 -55.01 -2.21 34.36
C GLU A 138 -54.24 -0.99 33.82
N VAL A 139 -54.42 0.20 34.40
CA VAL A 139 -53.76 1.44 33.93
C VAL A 139 -52.50 1.78 34.74
N SER A 140 -52.33 1.21 35.94
CA SER A 140 -51.18 1.53 36.82
C SER A 140 -49.84 1.03 36.26
N SER A 141 -49.79 -0.16 35.65
CA SER A 141 -48.57 -0.80 35.15
C SER A 141 -47.84 0.03 34.06
N LEU A 142 -48.57 0.87 33.32
CA LEU A 142 -48.01 1.75 32.30
C LEU A 142 -47.35 3.01 32.87
N LYS A 143 -47.51 3.32 34.17
CA LYS A 143 -46.86 4.47 34.81
C LYS A 143 -45.44 4.18 35.28
N GLU A 144 -45.13 2.98 35.77
CA GLU A 144 -43.81 2.67 36.33
C GLU A 144 -42.69 2.74 35.28
N LEU A 145 -42.99 2.38 34.02
CA LEU A 145 -42.08 2.51 32.88
C LEU A 145 -41.64 3.95 32.58
N SER A 146 -42.31 4.98 33.14
CA SER A 146 -41.91 6.39 33.00
C SER A 146 -40.82 6.84 33.97
N LEU A 147 -40.58 6.11 35.06
CA LEU A 147 -39.68 6.53 36.15
C LEU A 147 -38.20 6.15 35.93
N LEU A 148 -37.91 5.15 35.09
CA LEU A 148 -36.54 4.73 34.74
C LEU A 148 -35.78 5.71 33.81
N GLY A 149 -36.29 6.93 33.64
CA GLY A 149 -35.78 7.92 32.68
C GLY A 149 -35.04 9.13 33.29
N LYS A 150 -34.95 9.24 34.62
CA LYS A 150 -34.30 10.37 35.30
C LYS A 150 -33.63 9.91 36.61
N ASP A 151 -32.31 9.90 36.63
CA ASP A 151 -31.51 10.73 37.55
C ASP A 151 -30.00 10.59 37.25
N LEU A 152 -29.19 11.36 37.99
CA LEU A 152 -27.73 11.38 38.05
C LEU A 152 -26.97 12.00 36.88
N SER A 153 -26.64 13.28 37.08
CA SER A 153 -25.50 13.98 36.49
C SER A 153 -24.68 14.66 37.61
N LEU A 154 -23.41 14.99 37.29
CA LEU A 154 -22.45 15.85 38.02
C LEU A 154 -21.55 15.26 39.15
N GLU A 155 -20.40 15.95 39.25
CA GLU A 155 -19.39 16.07 40.32
C GLU A 155 -18.24 15.03 40.46
N GLU A 156 -17.19 15.46 41.19
CA GLU A 156 -15.77 15.14 40.95
C GLU A 156 -15.05 14.45 42.15
N ILE A 157 -13.99 13.67 41.83
CA ILE A 157 -12.66 13.58 42.50
C ILE A 157 -12.63 13.63 44.05
N PRO A 158 -12.13 12.58 44.77
CA PRO A 158 -10.68 12.52 45.07
C PRO A 158 -9.99 11.14 45.35
N GLU A 159 -8.75 11.02 44.83
CA GLU A 159 -7.43 10.74 45.48
C GLU A 159 -7.18 9.61 46.55
N TYR A 160 -5.91 9.14 46.60
CA TYR A 160 -5.22 8.13 47.45
C TYR A 160 -5.27 6.64 46.97
N MET A 161 -4.16 5.89 46.72
CA MET A 161 -2.90 5.54 47.45
C MET A 161 -3.09 4.42 48.51
N ASP A 162 -2.27 3.38 48.70
CA ASP A 162 -1.10 2.74 48.01
C ASP A 162 -1.17 1.19 48.26
N ASP A 163 -0.24 0.26 47.94
CA ASP A 163 1.07 0.16 47.24
C ASP A 163 1.19 -1.28 46.66
N TYR A 164 2.13 -1.55 45.73
CA TYR A 164 3.08 -2.67 45.90
C TYR A 164 4.33 -2.53 44.99
N LYS A 165 5.43 -2.10 45.62
CA LYS A 165 6.85 -2.17 45.19
C LYS A 165 7.38 -3.62 45.04
N ASP A 166 8.53 -3.97 44.44
CA ASP A 166 9.64 -3.27 43.76
C ASP A 166 10.54 -4.31 43.01
N LEU A 167 11.69 -3.84 42.47
CA LEU A 167 12.96 -4.57 42.18
C LEU A 167 13.14 -5.21 40.76
N GLU A 168 14.31 -5.16 40.10
CA GLU A 168 15.59 -4.45 40.34
C GLU A 168 16.35 -4.21 39.00
N GLN A 169 16.79 -2.98 38.72
CA GLN A 169 18.19 -2.47 38.77
C GLN A 169 19.23 -3.01 37.76
N ASP A 170 19.59 -2.14 36.81
CA ASP A 170 20.96 -1.90 36.30
C ASP A 170 21.78 -1.24 37.46
N PRO A 171 23.15 -1.29 37.54
CA PRO A 171 23.97 -0.46 36.63
C PRO A 171 25.48 -0.80 36.40
N PHE A 172 26.06 -0.07 35.43
CA PHE A 172 27.35 0.65 35.47
C PHE A 172 28.72 0.02 35.04
N GLN A 173 29.33 0.71 34.04
CA GLN A 173 30.69 1.31 34.06
C GLN A 173 31.89 0.70 33.27
N ARG A 174 32.03 1.18 32.02
CA ARG A 174 33.20 1.92 31.46
C ARG A 174 34.64 1.34 31.62
N SER A 175 35.29 1.07 30.47
CA SER A 175 36.59 1.64 29.99
C SER A 175 37.72 0.71 29.48
N GLU A 176 38.46 1.25 28.49
CA GLU A 176 39.87 0.99 28.10
C GLU A 176 40.37 -0.30 27.40
N LYS A 177 41.03 -0.07 26.23
CA LYS A 177 42.27 -0.72 25.70
C LYS A 177 42.17 -2.21 25.25
N GLN A 178 42.88 -2.71 24.23
CA GLN A 178 43.85 -2.17 23.23
C GLN A 178 43.62 -2.93 21.87
N ARG A 179 43.76 -2.33 20.68
CA ARG A 179 45.01 -2.15 19.87
C ARG A 179 45.68 -3.51 19.57
N LYS A 180 46.05 -3.91 18.34
CA LYS A 180 46.76 -3.25 17.18
C LYS A 180 46.61 -4.22 15.96
N GLU A 181 46.86 -3.95 14.68
CA GLU A 181 47.88 -3.18 13.96
C GLU A 181 47.30 -2.48 12.70
N THR A 182 47.57 -1.18 12.41
CA THR A 182 48.73 -0.56 11.70
C THR A 182 48.89 -0.99 10.23
N LYS A 183 49.23 -0.12 9.25
CA LYS A 183 49.98 1.18 9.17
C LYS A 183 49.33 2.11 8.12
N SER A 184 49.57 3.42 7.96
CA SER A 184 50.17 4.61 8.65
C SER A 184 50.47 5.64 7.51
N THR A 185 50.69 6.96 7.63
CA THR A 185 51.27 7.76 8.72
C THR A 185 52.04 9.03 8.24
N PHE A 186 51.36 10.17 8.03
CA PHE A 186 51.82 11.59 8.16
C PHE A 186 52.62 12.36 7.05
N PRO A 187 52.40 13.70 6.95
CA PRO A 187 53.24 14.75 6.30
C PRO A 187 53.84 15.72 7.38
N PRO A 188 54.14 17.04 7.16
CA PRO A 188 54.67 17.83 6.02
C PRO A 188 56.13 18.33 6.33
N PRO A 189 56.77 19.45 5.84
CA PRO A 189 56.32 20.88 5.82
C PRO A 189 56.73 21.75 4.58
N HIS A 190 56.48 23.08 4.66
CA HIS A 190 56.86 24.19 3.73
C HIS A 190 58.28 24.78 4.01
N PRO A 191 58.80 25.90 3.39
CA PRO A 191 58.43 26.77 2.24
C PRO A 191 59.62 26.83 1.19
N PRO A 192 60.15 27.94 0.57
CA PRO A 192 59.63 29.29 0.20
C PRO A 192 60.00 29.86 -1.23
N SER A 193 59.30 30.94 -1.64
CA SER A 193 59.72 32.19 -2.36
C SER A 193 60.68 32.30 -3.59
N SER A 194 60.22 33.09 -4.59
CA SER A 194 60.97 34.11 -5.41
C SER A 194 62.02 33.66 -6.46
N THR A 195 62.40 34.40 -7.52
CA THR A 195 62.13 35.81 -7.93
C THR A 195 62.07 35.99 -9.48
N SER A 196 61.80 37.21 -9.94
CA SER A 196 61.58 37.72 -11.32
C SER A 196 62.75 37.66 -12.34
N SER A 197 62.39 37.68 -13.65
CA SER A 197 62.82 38.54 -14.80
C SER A 197 64.24 39.16 -14.87
N PRO A 198 64.83 39.54 -16.04
CA PRO A 198 64.24 40.03 -17.32
C PRO A 198 65.03 39.48 -18.58
N PRO A 199 65.32 40.17 -19.73
CA PRO A 199 64.86 41.45 -20.33
C PRO A 199 64.51 41.44 -21.84
N GLU A 200 64.13 42.61 -22.37
CA GLU A 200 63.91 42.92 -23.80
C GLU A 200 65.07 43.70 -24.48
N ARG A 201 65.20 43.51 -25.81
CA ARG A 201 65.69 44.42 -26.88
C ARG A 201 67.01 45.23 -26.76
N HIS A 202 67.91 44.95 -27.70
CA HIS A 202 68.59 45.91 -28.62
C HIS A 202 68.98 45.13 -29.91
N GLY A 203 69.31 45.70 -31.09
CA GLY A 203 69.24 47.11 -31.52
C GLY A 203 70.12 47.46 -32.74
N GLY A 204 69.78 47.02 -33.97
CA GLY A 204 70.40 47.50 -35.24
C GLY A 204 71.60 46.69 -35.79
N MET A 205 72.16 46.92 -36.99
CA MET A 205 71.70 47.68 -38.18
C MET A 205 72.62 47.42 -39.43
N GLY A 206 72.07 47.26 -40.65
CA GLY A 206 72.83 47.18 -41.94
C GLY A 206 73.40 45.79 -42.30
N VAL A 207 73.86 45.46 -43.53
CA VAL A 207 73.90 46.15 -44.86
C VAL A 207 73.67 45.08 -45.98
N MET A 208 73.59 45.46 -47.28
CA MET A 208 73.05 44.67 -48.40
C MET A 208 74.04 44.48 -49.59
N VAL A 209 73.79 43.48 -50.47
CA VAL A 209 74.19 43.39 -51.92
C VAL A 209 75.62 42.92 -52.34
N SER A 210 75.70 41.65 -52.77
CA SER A 210 76.15 41.12 -54.10
C SER A 210 77.62 41.08 -54.62
N LEU A 211 77.83 40.10 -55.54
CA LEU A 211 78.85 39.91 -56.62
C LEU A 211 80.33 39.49 -56.32
N GLN A 212 80.66 38.29 -56.85
CA GLN A 212 81.90 37.85 -57.58
C GLN A 212 83.33 38.09 -56.98
N ARG A 213 84.15 37.02 -56.77
CA ARG A 213 85.18 36.45 -57.71
C ARG A 213 86.40 37.40 -57.90
N PHE A 214 87.67 37.02 -57.67
CA PHE A 214 88.39 35.85 -58.22
C PHE A 214 89.67 35.42 -57.42
N PHE A 215 90.52 34.58 -58.03
CA PHE A 215 91.67 33.83 -57.50
C PHE A 215 92.98 34.63 -57.32
N SER A 216 93.92 34.02 -56.58
CA SER A 216 95.36 34.34 -56.46
C SER A 216 96.24 33.72 -57.55
N ALA A 217 97.34 34.39 -57.95
CA ALA A 217 98.67 33.78 -58.22
C ALA A 217 99.74 34.85 -58.59
N ALA A 218 101.02 34.51 -58.39
CA ALA A 218 102.22 35.22 -58.87
C ALA A 218 102.87 34.40 -60.03
N PRO A 219 104.14 34.59 -60.47
CA PRO A 219 105.09 35.70 -60.37
C PRO A 219 105.65 36.10 -61.77
N SER A 220 106.84 36.73 -61.86
CA SER A 220 107.66 36.77 -63.09
C SER A 220 109.17 36.75 -62.76
N TRP A 221 110.03 36.51 -63.77
CA TRP A 221 111.46 36.16 -63.59
C TRP A 221 112.44 36.97 -64.48
N SER A 222 113.57 37.36 -63.89
CA SER A 222 114.96 37.20 -64.39
C SER A 222 115.54 37.99 -65.59
N LEU A 223 116.86 38.28 -65.46
CA LEU A 223 117.87 38.59 -66.49
C LEU A 223 117.75 39.98 -67.19
N SER A 224 118.81 40.78 -67.38
CA SER A 224 120.25 40.45 -67.56
C SER A 224 121.26 41.59 -67.27
N SER A 225 122.47 41.21 -66.83
CA SER A 225 123.84 41.70 -67.17
C SER A 225 124.08 42.99 -68.01
N PRO A 226 125.27 43.66 -67.91
CA PRO A 226 126.21 43.75 -66.77
C PRO A 226 127.04 45.09 -66.65
N VAL A 227 127.94 45.16 -65.65
CA VAL A 227 129.14 46.04 -65.47
C VAL A 227 128.98 47.59 -65.57
N LEU A 228 129.17 48.26 -64.43
CA LEU A 228 130.16 49.35 -64.27
C LEU A 228 130.64 49.44 -62.81
N TRP A 229 131.77 50.12 -62.55
CA TRP A 229 132.26 50.37 -61.18
C TRP A 229 131.70 51.69 -60.65
N ASP A 230 131.21 51.75 -59.41
CA ASP A 230 130.62 52.98 -58.86
C ASP A 230 130.75 53.13 -57.33
N ILE A 231 130.54 54.35 -56.86
CA ILE A 231 130.93 54.89 -55.54
C ILE A 231 129.94 54.50 -54.42
N VAL A 232 130.48 54.21 -53.22
CA VAL A 232 129.69 53.92 -52.00
C VAL A 232 128.87 55.13 -51.56
N LYS A 233 127.60 54.90 -51.19
CA LYS A 233 126.65 55.94 -50.74
C LYS A 233 126.38 55.85 -49.23
N GLU A 234 126.34 57.01 -48.59
CA GLU A 234 125.97 57.14 -47.18
C GLU A 234 124.44 57.03 -47.02
N LEU A 235 123.97 56.23 -46.06
CA LEU A 235 122.55 56.06 -45.72
C LEU A 235 122.19 56.91 -44.50
N VAL A 236 121.08 57.63 -44.57
CA VAL A 236 120.53 58.30 -43.39
C VAL A 236 119.70 57.28 -42.61
N VAL A 237 120.19 56.89 -41.44
CA VAL A 237 119.56 55.90 -40.55
C VAL A 237 119.11 56.59 -39.26
N SER A 238 117.83 56.45 -38.94
CA SER A 238 117.28 56.80 -37.62
C SER A 238 116.89 55.52 -36.89
N ALA A 239 117.11 55.46 -35.57
CA ALA A 239 116.69 54.35 -34.72
C ALA A 239 115.37 54.63 -33.97
N GLY A 240 114.67 55.73 -34.33
CA GLY A 240 113.47 56.22 -33.67
C GLY A 240 113.75 57.31 -32.62
N ASP A 241 112.69 57.88 -32.05
CA ASP A 241 112.77 58.83 -30.95
C ASP A 241 113.10 58.14 -29.61
N ASN A 242 113.74 58.87 -28.69
CA ASN A 242 114.08 58.36 -27.36
C ASN A 242 112.82 58.04 -26.54
N ILE A 243 112.63 56.78 -26.14
CA ILE A 243 111.41 56.32 -25.45
C ILE A 243 111.58 56.41 -23.93
N GLN A 244 110.50 56.77 -23.22
CA GLN A 244 110.43 56.69 -21.77
C GLN A 244 109.32 55.73 -21.33
N VAL A 245 109.62 54.87 -20.35
CA VAL A 245 108.70 53.87 -19.79
C VAL A 245 108.68 54.01 -18.27
N MET A 246 107.59 53.64 -17.61
CA MET A 246 107.49 53.62 -16.14
C MET A 246 107.01 52.25 -15.67
N LEU A 247 107.57 51.76 -14.56
CA LEU A 247 107.15 50.51 -13.94
C LEU A 247 105.67 50.58 -13.49
N PRO A 248 104.95 49.44 -13.45
CA PRO A 248 105.42 48.07 -13.68
C PRO A 248 105.60 47.65 -15.15
N LYS A 249 105.44 48.55 -16.13
CA LYS A 249 105.69 48.19 -17.54
C LYS A 249 107.20 48.19 -17.83
N ASN A 250 107.74 47.04 -18.24
CA ASN A 250 109.17 46.79 -18.47
C ASN A 250 109.51 46.23 -19.88
N GLU A 251 108.57 46.35 -20.83
CA GLU A 251 108.75 45.97 -22.25
C GLU A 251 108.59 47.19 -23.19
N VAL A 252 109.37 47.21 -24.28
CA VAL A 252 109.29 48.22 -25.35
C VAL A 252 109.82 47.66 -26.69
N GLU A 253 109.40 48.25 -27.81
CA GLU A 253 109.90 47.93 -29.16
C GLU A 253 110.55 49.18 -29.79
N LEU A 254 111.66 48.97 -30.51
CA LEU A 254 112.45 50.00 -31.18
C LEU A 254 112.50 49.72 -32.69
N ASN A 255 112.36 50.75 -33.52
CA ASN A 255 112.17 50.61 -34.97
C ASN A 255 113.14 51.52 -35.73
N ALA A 256 113.95 50.94 -36.61
CA ALA A 256 114.84 51.66 -37.50
C ALA A 256 114.11 52.18 -38.74
N PHE A 257 114.50 53.36 -39.22
CA PHE A 257 114.03 53.96 -40.47
C PHE A 257 115.23 54.43 -41.29
N VAL A 258 115.21 54.12 -42.59
CA VAL A 258 116.39 54.26 -43.48
C VAL A 258 115.98 55.00 -44.76
N VAL A 259 116.77 56.01 -45.14
CA VAL A 259 116.54 56.82 -46.34
C VAL A 259 117.80 56.84 -47.21
N PRO A 260 117.71 56.53 -48.52
CA PRO A 260 116.52 56.04 -49.24
C PRO A 260 116.13 54.60 -48.81
N PRO A 261 114.85 54.21 -48.94
CA PRO A 261 114.43 52.83 -48.71
C PRO A 261 115.12 51.86 -49.69
N PRO A 262 115.26 50.57 -49.32
CA PRO A 262 116.00 49.60 -50.11
C PRO A 262 115.40 49.38 -51.52
N PRO A 263 116.23 49.15 -52.56
CA PRO A 263 115.77 48.76 -53.89
C PRO A 263 114.98 47.45 -53.87
N THR A 264 114.09 47.25 -54.84
CA THR A 264 113.17 46.08 -54.88
C THR A 264 113.85 44.72 -55.10
N GLU A 265 115.16 44.68 -55.37
CA GLU A 265 115.93 43.44 -55.56
C GLU A 265 117.05 43.23 -54.52
N THR A 266 117.31 44.19 -53.62
CA THR A 266 118.32 44.05 -52.55
C THR A 266 117.83 44.60 -51.21
N ALA A 267 117.75 43.73 -50.20
CA ALA A 267 117.34 44.12 -48.85
C ALA A 267 118.53 44.67 -48.04
N TYR A 268 118.28 45.70 -47.22
CA TYR A 268 119.25 46.13 -46.22
C TYR A 268 119.33 45.12 -45.06
N THR A 269 120.55 44.91 -44.58
CA THR A 269 120.84 44.14 -43.37
C THR A 269 120.93 45.08 -42.18
N TYR A 270 120.32 44.70 -41.05
CA TYR A 270 120.32 45.47 -39.81
C TYR A 270 121.10 44.70 -38.75
N GLU A 271 121.86 45.39 -37.91
CA GLU A 271 122.36 44.84 -36.66
C GLU A 271 122.17 45.87 -35.53
N TRP A 272 121.44 45.46 -34.49
CA TRP A 272 121.27 46.22 -33.26
C TRP A 272 122.32 45.81 -32.22
N SER A 273 122.86 46.82 -31.55
CA SER A 273 123.87 46.69 -30.51
C SER A 273 123.52 47.57 -29.31
N LEU A 274 123.66 47.00 -28.11
CA LEU A 274 123.52 47.72 -26.84
C LEU A 274 124.85 48.41 -26.52
N ILE A 275 124.84 49.74 -26.38
CA ILE A 275 126.03 50.57 -26.15
C ILE A 275 126.28 50.73 -24.65
N SER A 276 125.21 50.97 -23.89
CA SER A 276 125.25 51.14 -22.43
C SER A 276 123.91 50.77 -21.80
N HIS A 277 123.97 50.29 -20.56
CA HIS A 277 122.84 49.84 -19.76
C HIS A 277 123.09 50.11 -18.26
N PRO A 278 122.05 50.06 -17.40
CA PRO A 278 122.19 50.07 -15.95
C PRO A 278 123.01 48.86 -15.43
N ALA A 279 123.57 48.98 -14.22
CA ALA A 279 124.48 47.98 -13.66
C ALA A 279 123.79 46.64 -13.27
N ASP A 280 122.47 46.62 -13.20
CA ASP A 280 121.61 45.49 -12.83
C ASP A 280 120.91 44.83 -14.04
N TYR A 281 121.42 45.09 -15.25
CA TYR A 281 120.80 44.65 -16.50
C TYR A 281 120.62 43.13 -16.62
N GLY A 282 119.35 42.71 -16.67
CA GLY A 282 118.91 41.36 -17.04
C GLY A 282 117.84 41.37 -18.15
N GLY A 283 117.80 42.41 -18.97
CA GLY A 283 116.81 42.57 -20.03
C GLY A 283 117.17 41.81 -21.31
N GLU A 284 116.18 41.26 -22.01
CA GLU A 284 116.40 40.45 -23.21
C GLU A 284 116.25 41.29 -24.49
N MET A 285 116.97 40.88 -25.56
CA MET A 285 116.97 41.54 -26.87
C MET A 285 116.57 40.54 -27.96
N GLU A 286 115.28 40.53 -28.33
CA GLU A 286 114.80 39.73 -29.45
C GLU A 286 114.86 40.53 -30.76
N HIS A 287 114.97 39.82 -31.90
CA HIS A 287 114.91 40.40 -33.25
C HIS A 287 116.08 41.33 -33.64
N ARG A 288 117.25 41.23 -32.97
CA ARG A 288 118.46 42.07 -33.18
C ARG A 288 119.01 42.22 -34.61
N TYR A 289 118.52 41.46 -35.59
CA TYR A 289 118.95 41.50 -36.99
C TYR A 289 117.87 42.00 -37.96
N THR A 290 116.75 42.52 -37.45
CA THR A 290 115.66 43.07 -38.27
C THR A 290 115.51 44.59 -38.09
N GLN A 291 114.66 45.20 -38.92
CA GLN A 291 114.33 46.62 -38.84
C GLN A 291 113.72 47.00 -37.47
N THR A 292 113.09 46.06 -36.77
CA THR A 292 112.57 46.22 -35.41
C THR A 292 113.40 45.39 -34.41
N LEU A 293 113.45 45.85 -33.16
CA LEU A 293 114.10 45.20 -32.01
C LEU A 293 113.09 45.20 -30.85
N LYS A 294 112.86 44.04 -30.21
CA LYS A 294 112.01 43.95 -29.01
C LYS A 294 112.87 43.82 -27.76
N LEU A 295 112.52 44.60 -26.73
CA LEU A 295 113.16 44.64 -25.43
C LEU A 295 112.17 44.22 -24.34
N SER A 296 112.60 43.32 -23.45
CA SER A 296 111.84 42.87 -22.28
C SER A 296 112.72 42.88 -21.02
N HIS A 297 112.11 42.69 -19.85
CA HIS A 297 112.80 42.59 -18.55
C HIS A 297 113.71 43.80 -18.22
N LEU A 298 113.34 45.01 -18.65
CA LEU A 298 114.13 46.23 -18.40
C LEU A 298 114.06 46.67 -16.92
N SER A 299 115.22 46.92 -16.31
CA SER A 299 115.38 47.56 -15.00
C SER A 299 115.34 49.09 -15.11
N VAL A 300 115.29 49.79 -13.96
CA VAL A 300 115.23 51.26 -13.91
C VAL A 300 116.57 51.87 -14.36
N GLY A 301 116.53 52.80 -15.30
CA GLY A 301 117.70 53.56 -15.74
C GLY A 301 117.70 53.91 -17.22
N LEU A 302 118.88 54.25 -17.75
CA LEU A 302 119.09 54.67 -19.14
C LEU A 302 119.82 53.57 -19.92
N TYR A 303 119.24 53.21 -21.06
CA TYR A 303 119.82 52.32 -22.06
C TYR A 303 120.11 53.13 -23.33
N ALA A 304 121.23 52.86 -24.00
CA ALA A 304 121.56 53.42 -25.30
C ALA A 304 121.80 52.29 -26.32
N PHE A 305 121.14 52.37 -27.47
CA PHE A 305 121.22 51.38 -28.55
C PHE A 305 121.73 52.04 -29.84
N LYS A 306 122.54 51.29 -30.59
CA LYS A 306 123.00 51.63 -31.94
C LYS A 306 122.48 50.58 -32.92
N VAL A 307 121.86 51.02 -34.01
CA VAL A 307 121.60 50.18 -35.19
C VAL A 307 122.59 50.54 -36.29
N THR A 308 123.28 49.54 -36.83
CA THR A 308 124.05 49.66 -38.08
C THR A 308 123.25 49.04 -39.22
N VAL A 309 123.24 49.70 -40.37
CA VAL A 309 122.52 49.24 -41.57
C VAL A 309 123.48 49.18 -42.75
N SER A 310 123.55 48.01 -43.37
CA SER A 310 124.42 47.72 -44.51
C SER A 310 123.63 47.21 -45.73
N GLY A 311 123.95 47.78 -46.89
CA GLY A 311 123.47 47.37 -48.20
C GLY A 311 124.62 47.31 -49.21
N GLU A 312 124.32 46.85 -50.43
CA GLU A 312 125.31 46.72 -51.48
C GLU A 312 125.84 48.11 -51.90
N ASN A 313 127.12 48.39 -51.57
CA ASN A 313 127.75 49.71 -51.63
C ASN A 313 127.01 50.84 -50.87
N ALA A 314 126.36 50.52 -49.74
CA ALA A 314 125.70 51.52 -48.89
C ALA A 314 125.81 51.21 -47.39
N PHE A 315 126.05 52.23 -46.55
CA PHE A 315 126.19 52.09 -45.09
C PHE A 315 125.63 53.30 -44.35
N GLY A 316 125.05 53.07 -43.16
CA GLY A 316 124.70 54.12 -42.21
C GLY A 316 124.44 53.58 -40.80
N GLU A 317 124.38 54.47 -39.82
CA GLU A 317 124.14 54.13 -38.42
C GLU A 317 123.21 55.13 -37.72
N GLY A 318 122.39 54.62 -36.80
CA GLY A 318 121.43 55.39 -36.01
C GLY A 318 121.46 55.00 -34.54
N PHE A 319 121.05 55.93 -33.67
CA PHE A 319 121.15 55.82 -32.21
C PHE A 319 119.82 56.17 -31.54
N VAL A 320 119.42 55.42 -30.51
CA VAL A 320 118.21 55.67 -29.72
C VAL A 320 118.42 55.28 -28.26
N ASN A 321 117.83 56.04 -27.34
CA ASN A 321 117.88 55.78 -25.91
C ASN A 321 116.51 55.36 -25.36
N VAL A 322 116.50 54.42 -24.41
CA VAL A 322 115.31 54.05 -23.61
C VAL A 322 115.56 54.45 -22.17
N THR A 323 114.63 55.18 -21.56
CA THR A 323 114.69 55.54 -20.12
C THR A 323 113.55 54.87 -19.36
N VAL A 324 113.86 53.96 -18.45
CA VAL A 324 112.89 53.35 -17.53
C VAL A 324 112.92 54.11 -16.21
N LYS A 325 111.75 54.47 -15.69
CA LYS A 325 111.54 55.17 -14.41
C LYS A 325 110.79 54.29 -13.41
N PRO A 326 110.94 54.54 -12.09
CA PRO A 326 110.12 53.90 -11.07
C PRO A 326 108.62 54.13 -11.28
N GLY A 327 107.80 53.23 -10.75
CA GLY A 327 106.36 53.35 -10.70
C GLY A 327 105.89 54.25 -9.57
N LYS A 328 104.62 54.09 -9.18
CA LYS A 328 104.01 54.65 -7.98
C LYS A 328 102.90 53.72 -7.50
N SER A 329 102.77 53.54 -6.19
CA SER A 329 101.65 52.83 -5.58
C SER A 329 100.28 53.36 -6.02
N VAL A 330 99.27 52.49 -6.07
CA VAL A 330 97.89 52.78 -6.46
C VAL A 330 96.92 52.13 -5.47
N ALA A 331 96.17 52.96 -4.74
CA ALA A 331 95.17 52.49 -3.78
C ALA A 331 93.89 52.01 -4.47
N VAL A 332 93.44 50.79 -4.16
CA VAL A 332 92.20 50.19 -4.67
C VAL A 332 91.36 49.70 -3.49
N ALA A 333 90.11 50.16 -3.43
CA ALA A 333 89.14 49.75 -2.41
C ALA A 333 87.94 49.06 -3.08
N SER A 334 87.58 47.87 -2.59
CA SER A 334 86.58 46.99 -3.17
C SER A 334 85.57 46.52 -2.11
N PRO A 335 84.25 46.67 -2.33
CA PRO A 335 83.64 47.43 -3.42
C PRO A 335 83.74 48.95 -3.17
N LYS A 336 83.84 49.72 -4.25
CA LYS A 336 83.93 51.19 -4.19
C LYS A 336 82.63 51.87 -3.72
N VAL A 337 81.49 51.20 -3.91
CA VAL A 337 80.18 51.58 -3.37
C VAL A 337 79.53 50.32 -2.82
N GLN A 338 79.07 50.37 -1.57
CA GLN A 338 78.35 49.30 -0.88
C GLN A 338 76.98 49.83 -0.42
N GLU A 339 75.96 48.98 -0.49
CA GLU A 339 74.68 49.24 0.19
C GLU A 339 74.36 48.11 1.18
N VAL A 340 73.76 48.46 2.31
CA VAL A 340 73.38 47.54 3.38
C VAL A 340 72.03 47.98 3.94
N SER A 341 71.10 47.06 4.16
CA SER A 341 69.86 47.33 4.89
C SER A 341 69.93 46.76 6.31
N LEU A 342 69.36 47.50 7.28
CA LEU A 342 69.03 46.92 8.58
C LEU A 342 68.08 45.72 8.38
N PRO A 343 68.20 44.63 9.18
CA PRO A 343 68.96 44.51 10.43
C PRO A 343 70.48 44.26 10.30
N THR A 344 71.04 44.22 9.09
CA THR A 344 72.48 44.02 8.89
C THR A 344 73.28 45.24 9.37
N THR A 345 73.98 45.10 10.49
CA THR A 345 74.74 46.21 11.13
C THR A 345 76.26 46.11 10.95
N SER A 346 76.73 45.21 10.09
CA SER A 346 78.15 44.97 9.82
C SER A 346 78.42 44.66 8.34
N THR A 347 79.56 45.12 7.83
CA THR A 347 80.07 44.80 6.49
C THR A 347 81.60 44.93 6.46
N PHE A 348 82.24 44.76 5.31
CA PHE A 348 83.66 44.98 5.13
C PHE A 348 83.97 45.69 3.81
N ILE A 349 85.15 46.31 3.73
CA ILE A 349 85.71 46.89 2.49
C ILE A 349 87.16 46.40 2.39
N ASP A 350 87.50 45.78 1.26
CA ASP A 350 88.81 45.19 1.01
C ASP A 350 89.72 46.16 0.22
N GLY A 351 90.89 46.45 0.80
CA GLY A 351 91.95 47.26 0.22
C GLY A 351 93.12 46.44 -0.34
N SER A 352 93.13 45.12 -0.14
CA SER A 352 94.25 44.24 -0.52
C SER A 352 94.53 44.19 -2.02
N GLN A 353 93.56 44.60 -2.84
CA GLN A 353 93.67 44.77 -4.30
C GLN A 353 94.52 45.98 -4.73
N SER A 354 95.08 46.75 -3.78
CA SER A 354 95.99 47.87 -4.08
C SER A 354 97.32 47.37 -4.66
N ILE A 355 97.86 48.08 -5.66
CA ILE A 355 98.99 47.62 -6.49
C ILE A 355 100.19 48.56 -6.31
N ASP A 356 101.39 48.00 -6.32
CA ASP A 356 102.67 48.70 -6.23
C ASP A 356 103.75 47.94 -7.03
N ASP A 357 104.89 48.58 -7.36
CA ASP A 357 105.97 47.95 -8.14
C ASP A 357 107.04 47.25 -7.31
N MET A 358 107.17 47.57 -6.01
CA MET A 358 108.08 46.87 -5.09
C MET A 358 107.34 46.13 -3.97
N LYS A 359 106.56 46.84 -3.13
CA LYS A 359 105.61 46.28 -2.14
C LYS A 359 104.96 47.40 -1.30
N ILE A 360 103.63 47.34 -1.15
CA ILE A 360 102.89 48.10 -0.13
C ILE A 360 103.30 47.64 1.28
N VAL A 361 103.77 48.58 2.11
CA VAL A 361 104.20 48.32 3.49
C VAL A 361 103.18 48.76 4.55
N SER A 362 102.25 49.66 4.21
CA SER A 362 101.19 50.11 5.13
C SER A 362 99.86 50.34 4.42
N TYR A 363 98.77 50.03 5.12
CA TYR A 363 97.40 50.38 4.79
C TYR A 363 96.85 51.21 5.95
N HIS A 364 96.09 52.28 5.68
CA HIS A 364 95.41 53.07 6.71
C HIS A 364 94.02 53.48 6.23
N TRP A 365 93.00 53.17 7.02
CA TRP A 365 91.61 53.56 6.77
C TRP A 365 91.14 54.67 7.71
N GLU A 366 90.45 55.69 7.18
CA GLU A 366 89.79 56.74 7.96
C GLU A 366 88.33 56.98 7.53
N GLU A 367 87.41 57.14 8.49
CA GLU A 367 86.03 57.57 8.26
C GLU A 367 85.97 59.10 8.06
N ILE A 368 85.99 59.52 6.80
CA ILE A 368 85.88 60.93 6.37
C ILE A 368 84.53 61.52 6.78
N LYS A 369 83.45 60.78 6.51
CA LYS A 369 82.07 61.22 6.69
C LYS A 369 81.21 60.03 7.12
N GLY A 370 80.26 60.28 8.01
CA GLY A 370 79.27 59.31 8.48
C GLY A 370 78.26 59.98 9.42
N PRO A 371 77.23 59.25 9.88
CA PRO A 371 76.37 59.66 10.99
C PRO A 371 77.19 59.91 12.28
N LEU A 372 76.69 60.76 13.17
CA LEU A 372 77.34 61.01 14.46
C LEU A 372 77.32 59.74 15.33
N ARG A 373 78.51 59.29 15.74
CA ARG A 373 78.75 58.08 16.54
C ARG A 373 79.88 58.38 17.54
N GLU A 374 79.88 57.67 18.67
CA GLU A 374 80.90 57.83 19.73
C GLU A 374 82.33 57.45 19.25
N GLN A 375 82.41 56.55 18.28
CA GLN A 375 83.66 56.08 17.70
C GLN A 375 83.55 56.02 16.17
N LYS A 376 84.45 56.74 15.48
CA LYS A 376 84.68 56.60 14.04
C LYS A 376 85.40 55.29 13.73
N ALA A 377 85.16 54.71 12.56
CA ALA A 377 85.97 53.59 12.07
C ALA A 377 87.34 54.09 11.57
N SER A 378 88.40 53.41 12.01
CA SER A 378 89.75 53.51 11.47
C SER A 378 90.47 52.18 11.74
N ALA A 379 91.33 51.76 10.83
CA ALA A 379 92.08 50.50 10.93
C ALA A 379 93.32 50.52 10.01
N ASP A 380 94.42 49.93 10.48
CA ASP A 380 95.68 49.83 9.74
C ASP A 380 95.83 48.47 9.03
N THR A 381 94.72 47.94 8.51
CA THR A 381 94.60 46.58 7.95
C THR A 381 94.21 46.60 6.47
N PRO A 382 94.62 45.59 5.67
CA PRO A 382 94.21 45.51 4.27
C PRO A 382 92.69 45.48 4.09
N VAL A 383 91.97 44.77 4.98
CA VAL A 383 90.49 44.75 5.02
C VAL A 383 90.00 45.62 6.19
N LEU A 384 89.08 46.55 5.91
CA LEU A 384 88.35 47.32 6.90
C LEU A 384 87.08 46.57 7.32
N HIS A 385 86.99 46.17 8.58
CA HIS A 385 85.79 45.57 9.15
C HIS A 385 84.91 46.64 9.82
N LEU A 386 83.66 46.75 9.39
CA LEU A 386 82.68 47.72 9.89
C LEU A 386 81.60 47.00 10.70
N SER A 387 81.26 47.56 11.87
CA SER A 387 80.22 47.02 12.75
C SER A 387 79.48 48.13 13.51
N LYS A 388 78.33 47.79 14.10
CA LYS A 388 77.41 48.72 14.79
C LYS A 388 77.01 49.90 13.91
N LEU A 389 76.76 49.63 12.62
CA LEU A 389 76.34 50.62 11.63
C LEU A 389 74.91 51.09 11.92
N VAL A 390 74.71 52.41 11.90
CA VAL A 390 73.39 53.06 11.98
C VAL A 390 73.00 53.63 10.59
N PRO A 391 71.69 53.83 10.30
CA PRO A 391 71.25 54.31 9.00
C PRO A 391 71.85 55.66 8.59
N GLY A 392 72.22 55.79 7.31
CA GLY A 392 72.87 56.96 6.74
C GLY A 392 74.05 56.59 5.83
N ASN A 393 74.74 57.63 5.33
CA ASN A 393 75.76 57.48 4.29
C ASN A 393 77.15 57.74 4.87
N TYR A 394 78.04 56.76 4.71
CA TYR A 394 79.42 56.76 5.15
C TYR A 394 80.38 56.93 3.97
N THR A 395 81.56 57.46 4.23
CA THR A 395 82.65 57.59 3.25
C THR A 395 83.97 57.34 3.95
N PHE A 396 84.70 56.32 3.49
CA PHE A 396 86.00 55.92 4.01
C PHE A 396 87.08 56.24 2.99
N ARG A 397 88.24 56.73 3.44
CA ARG A 397 89.46 56.78 2.63
C ARG A 397 90.34 55.59 3.02
N LEU A 398 90.88 54.91 2.03
CA LEU A 398 92.08 54.07 2.17
C LEU A 398 93.27 54.88 1.69
N THR A 399 94.32 54.96 2.51
CA THR A 399 95.67 55.36 2.10
C THR A 399 96.58 54.14 2.14
N VAL A 400 97.37 53.93 1.08
CA VAL A 400 98.44 52.92 1.04
C VAL A 400 99.79 53.62 0.94
N ILE A 401 100.82 53.01 1.51
CA ILE A 401 102.20 53.50 1.48
C ILE A 401 103.12 52.38 1.02
N ASP A 402 104.00 52.67 0.07
CA ASP A 402 105.02 51.76 -0.47
C ASP A 402 106.35 51.81 0.30
N SER A 403 107.30 50.94 -0.06
CA SER A 403 108.60 50.83 0.62
C SER A 403 109.45 52.11 0.55
N ASP A 404 109.21 52.96 -0.43
CA ASP A 404 109.94 54.22 -0.66
C ASP A 404 109.27 55.40 0.07
N GLY A 405 108.13 55.15 0.73
CA GLY A 405 107.37 56.16 1.48
C GLY A 405 106.49 57.06 0.60
N ALA A 406 106.32 56.72 -0.68
CA ALA A 406 105.27 57.35 -1.48
C ALA A 406 103.90 56.79 -1.05
N ALA A 407 102.88 57.63 -1.18
CA ALA A 407 101.55 57.36 -0.65
C ALA A 407 100.47 57.67 -1.68
N ASN A 408 99.50 56.77 -1.80
CA ASN A 408 98.34 56.91 -2.68
C ASN A 408 97.06 56.73 -1.87
N SER A 409 95.96 57.40 -2.24
CA SER A 409 94.69 57.27 -1.52
C SER A 409 93.48 57.20 -2.43
N THR A 410 92.52 56.35 -2.05
CA THR A 410 91.24 56.14 -2.73
C THR A 410 90.09 56.22 -1.74
N ILE A 411 88.85 56.30 -2.22
CA ILE A 411 87.65 56.41 -1.39
C ILE A 411 86.61 55.34 -1.73
N ALA A 412 85.92 54.86 -0.69
CA ALA A 412 84.78 53.95 -0.79
C ALA A 412 83.57 54.54 -0.03
N SER A 413 82.38 54.36 -0.59
CA SER A 413 81.12 54.84 -0.03
C SER A 413 80.24 53.69 0.45
N LEU A 414 79.53 53.89 1.56
CA LEU A 414 78.60 52.91 2.13
C LEU A 414 77.26 53.57 2.48
N THR A 415 76.17 53.09 1.90
CA THR A 415 74.79 53.48 2.24
C THR A 415 74.18 52.46 3.21
N VAL A 416 73.67 52.92 4.35
CA VAL A 416 72.95 52.06 5.32
C VAL A 416 71.48 52.47 5.36
N ASN A 417 70.62 51.61 4.84
CA ASN A 417 69.18 51.82 4.72
C ASN A 417 68.43 51.43 6.00
N LYS A 418 67.38 52.19 6.32
CA LYS A 418 66.40 51.84 7.36
C LYS A 418 65.61 50.57 6.96
N PRO A 419 65.01 49.83 7.91
CA PRO A 419 63.98 48.87 7.55
C PRO A 419 62.81 49.57 6.86
N VAL A 420 62.14 48.85 5.96
CA VAL A 420 60.83 49.23 5.41
C VAL A 420 59.77 48.52 6.26
N ASP A 421 58.65 49.18 6.47
CA ASP A 421 57.51 48.74 7.27
C ASP A 421 56.26 48.82 6.38
N TYR A 422 55.57 47.70 6.15
CA TYR A 422 54.46 47.60 5.21
C TYR A 422 53.11 47.66 5.95
N PRO A 423 52.04 48.17 5.31
CA PRO A 423 50.71 48.13 5.91
C PRO A 423 50.17 46.69 5.97
N PRO A 424 49.34 46.36 6.99
CA PRO A 424 48.84 45.02 7.21
C PRO A 424 47.96 44.54 6.06
N ILE A 425 47.81 43.23 5.95
CA ILE A 425 46.89 42.58 5.02
C ILE A 425 45.70 42.09 5.84
N ALA A 426 44.57 42.81 5.73
CA ALA A 426 43.31 42.36 6.31
C ALA A 426 42.78 41.12 5.58
N ASN A 427 42.34 40.11 6.34
CA ASN A 427 41.64 38.94 5.80
C ASN A 427 40.46 38.61 6.72
N ALA A 428 39.24 38.83 6.23
CA ALA A 428 37.99 38.60 6.97
C ALA A 428 37.47 37.14 6.88
N GLY A 429 38.20 36.26 6.20
CA GLY A 429 37.78 34.91 5.85
C GLY A 429 36.93 34.85 4.57
N PRO A 430 36.66 33.64 4.05
CA PRO A 430 35.80 33.45 2.88
C PRO A 430 34.32 33.67 3.23
N ASN A 431 33.53 34.05 2.23
CA ASN A 431 32.07 34.21 2.36
C ASN A 431 31.40 32.93 2.91
N GLN A 432 30.37 33.13 3.72
CA GLN A 432 29.67 32.07 4.46
C GLN A 432 28.20 31.98 4.05
N ALA A 433 27.60 30.81 4.28
CA ALA A 433 26.16 30.63 4.25
C ALA A 433 25.74 29.81 5.48
N VAL A 434 24.59 30.14 6.05
CA VAL A 434 23.99 29.42 7.18
C VAL A 434 22.49 29.31 6.93
N THR A 435 21.92 28.11 7.12
CA THR A 435 20.48 27.87 6.96
C THR A 435 19.80 27.92 8.32
N LEU A 436 18.65 28.60 8.41
CA LEU A 436 17.81 28.55 9.61
C LEU A 436 17.41 27.08 9.92
N PRO A 437 17.21 26.69 11.18
CA PRO A 437 17.12 27.54 12.38
C PRO A 437 18.48 27.96 12.98
N GLN A 438 19.62 27.56 12.40
CA GLN A 438 20.91 28.06 12.85
C GLN A 438 21.03 29.55 12.51
N ASN A 439 21.05 30.41 13.54
CA ASN A 439 21.11 31.87 13.39
C ASN A 439 22.39 32.49 13.99
N PHE A 440 23.44 31.68 14.12
CA PHE A 440 24.73 32.05 14.71
C PHE A 440 25.93 31.47 13.93
N ILE A 441 27.04 32.20 13.93
CA ILE A 441 28.33 31.80 13.32
C ILE A 441 29.49 32.59 13.97
N THR A 442 30.73 32.12 13.82
CA THR A 442 31.94 32.91 14.12
C THR A 442 32.71 33.19 12.83
N LEU A 443 33.03 34.45 12.56
CA LEU A 443 33.87 34.89 11.43
C LEU A 443 35.31 35.12 11.92
N ASN A 444 36.28 34.65 11.14
CA ASN A 444 37.68 34.51 11.57
C ASN A 444 38.58 35.50 10.82
N GLY A 445 39.05 36.53 11.53
CA GLY A 445 40.02 37.52 11.06
C GLY A 445 41.48 37.13 11.29
N ASN A 446 41.72 35.97 11.93
CA ASN A 446 43.04 35.50 12.38
C ASN A 446 44.04 35.14 11.25
N GLN A 447 43.61 35.21 9.99
CA GLN A 447 44.48 35.08 8.81
C GLN A 447 44.99 36.43 8.30
N SER A 448 44.71 37.54 9.00
CA SER A 448 45.32 38.84 8.72
C SER A 448 46.80 38.82 9.10
N SER A 449 47.67 39.41 8.29
CA SER A 449 49.14 39.30 8.43
C SER A 449 49.86 40.65 8.28
N ASP A 450 51.01 40.78 8.93
CA ASP A 450 51.78 42.03 9.04
C ASP A 450 53.26 41.71 9.36
N ASP A 451 54.21 42.60 9.03
CA ASP A 451 55.64 42.42 9.33
C ASP A 451 56.09 43.00 10.70
N HIS A 452 55.32 43.90 11.32
CA HIS A 452 55.63 44.54 12.61
C HIS A 452 54.46 44.53 13.63
N GLU A 453 53.68 43.44 13.64
CA GLU A 453 52.59 43.10 14.57
C GLU A 453 51.26 43.88 14.43
N ILE A 454 50.16 43.14 14.23
CA ILE A 454 48.79 43.66 14.28
C ILE A 454 48.35 43.89 15.73
N VAL A 455 48.27 45.16 16.14
CA VAL A 455 47.91 45.54 17.52
C VAL A 455 46.40 45.70 17.74
N SER A 456 45.58 45.77 16.69
CA SER A 456 44.11 45.80 16.84
C SER A 456 43.33 45.28 15.64
N TYR A 457 42.15 44.73 15.95
CA TYR A 457 41.09 44.32 15.03
C TYR A 457 39.85 45.16 15.36
N GLU A 458 39.06 45.56 14.36
CA GLU A 458 37.76 46.21 14.54
C GLU A 458 36.77 45.76 13.46
N TRP A 459 35.69 45.11 13.88
CA TRP A 459 34.63 44.62 13.02
C TRP A 459 33.41 45.54 13.01
N SER A 460 32.79 45.69 11.85
CA SER A 460 31.56 46.47 11.67
C SER A 460 30.61 45.82 10.66
N LEU A 461 29.31 46.13 10.76
CA LEU A 461 28.33 45.79 9.72
C LEU A 461 28.46 46.82 8.59
N SER A 462 28.76 46.36 7.38
CA SER A 462 28.96 47.21 6.20
C SER A 462 27.65 47.94 5.84
N PRO A 463 27.70 49.20 5.34
CA PRO A 463 26.51 49.95 4.91
C PRO A 463 25.63 49.23 3.88
N LYS A 464 26.17 48.22 3.19
CA LYS A 464 25.45 47.30 2.29
C LYS A 464 24.30 46.54 2.98
N SER A 465 24.39 46.32 4.29
CA SER A 465 23.38 45.60 5.09
C SER A 465 22.54 46.53 5.99
N LYS A 466 22.40 47.81 5.58
CA LYS A 466 21.60 48.81 6.29
C LYS A 466 20.17 48.31 6.56
N GLY A 467 19.74 48.41 7.82
CA GLY A 467 18.41 48.01 8.27
C GLY A 467 18.31 46.57 8.78
N LYS A 468 19.35 45.74 8.61
CA LYS A 468 19.40 44.40 9.21
C LYS A 468 19.84 44.47 10.67
N VAL A 469 19.30 43.55 11.47
CA VAL A 469 19.63 43.38 12.90
C VAL A 469 20.47 42.13 13.08
N VAL A 470 21.55 42.22 13.85
CA VAL A 470 22.42 41.11 14.23
C VAL A 470 23.08 41.43 15.56
N ALA A 471 23.16 40.46 16.48
CA ALA A 471 23.93 40.59 17.70
C ALA A 471 25.40 40.24 17.42
N MET A 472 26.31 41.17 17.72
CA MET A 472 27.75 41.04 17.47
C MET A 472 28.52 41.02 18.79
N GLN A 473 29.38 40.01 18.97
CA GLN A 473 30.31 39.88 20.10
C GLN A 473 31.73 39.64 19.59
N GLY A 474 32.75 39.99 20.38
CA GLY A 474 34.15 39.85 19.96
C GLY A 474 34.62 40.87 18.91
N VAL A 475 33.87 41.96 18.68
CA VAL A 475 34.11 42.98 17.61
C VAL A 475 35.50 43.63 17.61
N ARG A 476 36.29 43.51 18.68
CA ARG A 476 37.68 44.00 18.78
C ARG A 476 38.72 42.88 18.88
N THR A 477 38.40 41.73 18.32
CA THR A 477 39.24 40.52 18.36
C THR A 477 39.32 39.89 16.97
N PRO A 478 40.27 38.98 16.70
CA PRO A 478 40.30 38.21 15.45
C PRO A 478 39.13 37.21 15.30
N TYR A 479 38.15 37.16 16.22
CA TYR A 479 36.99 36.27 16.17
C TYR A 479 35.69 37.04 16.41
N LEU A 480 34.93 37.32 15.34
CA LEU A 480 33.62 37.97 15.42
C LEU A 480 32.52 36.92 15.59
N GLN A 481 31.87 36.90 16.75
CA GLN A 481 30.73 36.04 17.01
C GLN A 481 29.43 36.77 16.63
N LEU A 482 28.61 36.12 15.82
CA LEU A 482 27.33 36.62 15.31
C LEU A 482 26.20 35.72 15.81
N SER A 483 25.08 36.32 16.19
CA SER A 483 23.89 35.60 16.64
C SER A 483 22.60 36.39 16.41
N ALA A 484 21.44 35.74 16.59
CA ALA A 484 20.10 36.31 16.42
C ALA A 484 19.87 36.94 15.02
N MET A 485 20.45 36.34 13.99
CA MET A 485 20.31 36.79 12.60
C MET A 485 18.96 36.35 12.01
N GLN A 486 18.40 37.19 11.15
CA GLN A 486 17.22 36.90 10.31
C GLN A 486 17.65 36.64 8.85
N GLU A 487 16.73 36.23 7.99
CA GLU A 487 16.99 35.85 6.60
C GLU A 487 17.73 36.91 5.73
N GLY A 488 18.48 36.40 4.76
CA GLY A 488 19.15 37.11 3.68
C GLY A 488 20.58 37.55 4.00
N ASP A 489 21.15 38.33 3.08
CA ASP A 489 22.58 38.63 3.06
C ASP A 489 23.01 39.70 4.08
N TYR A 490 24.09 39.42 4.79
CA TYR A 490 24.85 40.36 5.63
C TYR A 490 26.23 40.56 5.01
N THR A 491 26.84 41.73 5.20
CA THR A 491 28.23 42.01 4.84
C THR A 491 28.93 42.63 6.03
N PHE A 492 30.02 42.04 6.48
CA PHE A 492 30.83 42.52 7.60
C PHE A 492 32.17 43.02 7.07
N GLN A 493 32.64 44.14 7.62
CA GLN A 493 33.94 44.72 7.30
C GLN A 493 34.86 44.58 8.52
N LEU A 494 35.97 43.86 8.34
CA LEU A 494 37.10 43.84 9.27
C LEU A 494 38.05 44.98 8.90
N THR A 495 38.48 45.74 9.90
CA THR A 495 39.65 46.63 9.86
C THR A 495 40.73 46.08 10.77
N VAL A 496 41.97 46.07 10.31
CA VAL A 496 43.16 45.79 11.16
C VAL A 496 44.08 47.00 11.19
N THR A 497 44.79 47.17 12.30
CA THR A 497 45.81 48.23 12.49
C THR A 497 47.08 47.61 13.08
N ASP A 498 48.24 47.96 12.51
CA ASP A 498 49.58 47.54 12.97
C ASP A 498 50.15 48.44 14.10
N SER A 499 51.36 48.12 14.57
CA SER A 499 52.06 48.88 15.61
C SER A 499 52.50 50.29 15.18
N ALA A 500 52.71 50.53 13.88
CA ALA A 500 53.01 51.84 13.28
C ALA A 500 51.74 52.71 13.02
N ARG A 501 50.55 52.14 13.23
CA ARG A 501 49.20 52.68 12.97
C ARG A 501 48.78 52.74 11.49
N GLN A 502 49.43 52.01 10.59
CA GLN A 502 48.87 51.82 9.25
C GLN A 502 47.63 50.88 9.33
N ARG A 503 46.81 50.87 8.28
CA ARG A 503 45.48 50.24 8.31
C ARG A 503 45.10 49.56 7.02
N SER A 504 44.31 48.50 7.17
CA SER A 504 43.82 47.67 6.06
C SER A 504 42.43 47.15 6.36
N THR A 505 41.62 46.90 5.32
CA THR A 505 40.24 46.45 5.48
C THR A 505 39.85 45.35 4.51
N ALA A 506 39.10 44.36 4.98
CA ALA A 506 38.51 43.29 4.17
C ALA A 506 37.00 43.18 4.46
N GLU A 507 36.21 42.83 3.45
CA GLU A 507 34.79 42.49 3.62
C GLU A 507 34.57 40.97 3.46
N VAL A 508 33.56 40.45 4.15
CA VAL A 508 33.06 39.08 4.04
C VAL A 508 31.53 39.12 4.01
N THR A 509 30.91 38.33 3.12
CA THR A 509 29.44 38.18 3.08
C THR A 509 28.99 36.92 3.80
N LEU A 510 27.80 36.99 4.40
CA LEU A 510 27.14 35.91 5.12
C LEU A 510 25.69 35.84 4.67
N ILE A 511 25.31 34.76 4.00
CA ILE A 511 23.94 34.54 3.50
C ILE A 511 23.19 33.71 4.53
N VAL A 512 22.16 34.27 5.17
CA VAL A 512 21.26 33.51 6.04
C VAL A 512 20.09 33.01 5.20
N GLN A 513 20.03 31.70 4.94
CA GLN A 513 18.99 31.09 4.13
C GLN A 513 17.76 30.74 4.98
N PRO A 514 16.53 30.78 4.42
CA PRO A 514 15.36 30.27 5.10
C PRO A 514 15.52 28.79 5.41
N GLU A 515 14.74 28.29 6.38
CA GLU A 515 14.76 26.88 6.74
C GLU A 515 14.30 26.01 5.56
N ASN A 516 15.04 24.95 5.25
CA ASN A 516 14.70 24.08 4.13
C ASN A 516 13.53 23.17 4.51
N ASN A 517 12.34 23.51 4.02
CA ASN A 517 11.09 22.80 4.25
C ASN A 517 10.55 22.20 2.95
N SER A 518 10.11 20.94 2.97
CA SER A 518 9.51 20.25 1.84
C SER A 518 7.98 20.22 1.97
N PRO A 519 7.21 20.11 0.87
CA PRO A 519 5.78 19.85 1.00
C PRO A 519 5.54 18.42 1.52
N PRO A 520 4.51 18.20 2.37
CA PRO A 520 4.22 16.88 2.93
C PRO A 520 3.90 15.84 1.86
N ILE A 521 4.07 14.56 2.20
CA ILE A 521 3.73 13.42 1.36
C ILE A 521 2.46 12.77 1.91
N ALA A 522 1.33 13.00 1.26
CA ALA A 522 0.05 12.38 1.59
C ALA A 522 0.06 10.88 1.26
N VAL A 523 -0.28 10.03 2.23
CA VAL A 523 -0.40 8.57 2.03
C VAL A 523 -1.73 8.08 2.61
N ALA A 524 -2.77 8.01 1.77
CA ALA A 524 -4.13 7.62 2.19
C ALA A 524 -4.29 6.13 2.54
N GLY A 525 -3.25 5.30 2.36
CA GLY A 525 -3.34 3.85 2.47
C GLY A 525 -3.82 3.17 1.17
N PRO A 526 -4.01 1.84 1.19
CA PRO A 526 -4.46 1.08 0.02
C PRO A 526 -5.98 1.17 -0.17
N ASP A 527 -6.43 0.92 -1.40
CA ASP A 527 -7.84 0.68 -1.71
C ASP A 527 -8.39 -0.50 -0.90
N LYS A 528 -9.69 -0.45 -0.55
CA LYS A 528 -10.37 -1.47 0.26
C LYS A 528 -11.56 -2.07 -0.48
N GLU A 529 -11.77 -3.37 -0.30
CA GLU A 529 -13.04 -4.02 -0.62
C GLU A 529 -13.77 -4.42 0.68
N LEU A 530 -15.09 -4.26 0.69
CA LEU A 530 -15.98 -4.64 1.79
C LEU A 530 -17.13 -5.49 1.23
N THR A 531 -17.67 -6.38 2.04
CA THR A 531 -18.88 -7.14 1.71
C THR A 531 -20.05 -6.59 2.53
N PHE A 532 -21.15 -6.23 1.87
CA PHE A 532 -22.39 -5.86 2.54
C PHE A 532 -22.90 -7.06 3.37
N PRO A 533 -23.31 -6.89 4.65
CA PRO A 533 -23.80 -5.67 5.30
C PRO A 533 -22.76 -4.85 6.10
N VAL A 534 -21.45 -4.95 5.82
CA VAL A 534 -20.45 -4.09 6.47
C VAL A 534 -20.50 -2.66 5.91
N GLU A 535 -21.37 -1.81 6.48
CA GLU A 535 -21.57 -0.41 6.07
C GLU A 535 -20.51 0.58 6.61
N SER A 536 -19.40 0.12 7.21
CA SER A 536 -18.38 1.00 7.82
C SER A 536 -16.93 0.50 7.70
N THR A 537 -15.97 1.44 7.69
CA THR A 537 -14.53 1.13 7.82
C THR A 537 -13.72 2.38 8.21
N THR A 538 -12.45 2.20 8.56
CA THR A 538 -11.50 3.29 8.84
C THR A 538 -10.78 3.76 7.58
N LEU A 539 -10.31 5.01 7.57
CA LEU A 539 -9.37 5.58 6.60
C LEU A 539 -8.06 5.89 7.35
N ASP A 540 -6.91 5.41 6.86
CA ASP A 540 -5.64 5.50 7.59
C ASP A 540 -4.58 6.28 6.79
N GLY A 541 -4.36 7.52 7.22
CA GLY A 541 -3.40 8.48 6.69
C GLY A 541 -2.13 8.59 7.52
N SER A 542 -1.97 7.78 8.58
CA SER A 542 -0.87 7.90 9.56
C SER A 542 0.53 7.67 9.01
N ARG A 543 0.63 7.11 7.79
CA ARG A 543 1.90 6.93 7.06
C ARG A 543 2.29 8.12 6.18
N SER A 544 1.50 9.18 6.18
CA SER A 544 1.86 10.47 5.59
C SER A 544 3.08 11.05 6.35
N GLN A 545 4.03 11.64 5.61
CA GLN A 545 5.32 12.06 6.17
C GLN A 545 5.71 13.45 5.66
N ASP A 546 6.54 14.13 6.42
CA ASP A 546 6.97 15.52 6.24
C ASP A 546 8.31 15.72 6.96
N ASP A 547 9.15 16.66 6.53
CA ASP A 547 10.47 16.91 7.13
C ASP A 547 10.42 17.80 8.39
N GLN A 548 9.31 18.49 8.66
CA GLN A 548 9.12 19.32 9.86
C GLN A 548 7.90 18.93 10.72
N GLY A 549 6.87 18.34 10.11
CA GLY A 549 5.75 17.69 10.77
C GLY A 549 4.38 18.12 10.25
N ILE A 550 3.50 17.15 10.00
CA ILE A 550 2.12 17.38 9.55
C ILE A 550 1.26 17.87 10.72
N VAL A 551 0.80 19.11 10.64
CA VAL A 551 -0.07 19.75 11.66
C VAL A 551 -1.56 19.64 11.33
N PHE A 552 -1.90 19.36 10.07
CA PHE A 552 -3.28 19.31 9.58
C PHE A 552 -3.50 18.10 8.67
N TYR A 553 -4.59 17.38 8.94
CA TYR A 553 -5.15 16.31 8.11
C TYR A 553 -6.58 16.70 7.76
N HIS A 554 -7.06 16.33 6.57
CA HIS A 554 -8.46 16.47 6.20
C HIS A 554 -8.87 15.40 5.19
N TRP A 555 -9.93 14.66 5.52
CA TRP A 555 -10.54 13.64 4.68
C TRP A 555 -11.87 14.13 4.09
N GLU A 556 -12.04 13.96 2.78
CA GLU A 556 -13.30 14.23 2.08
C GLU A 556 -13.74 13.04 1.22
N ASN A 557 -15.05 12.83 1.07
CA ASN A 557 -15.61 11.94 0.06
C ASN A 557 -15.72 12.72 -1.26
N ILE A 558 -15.00 12.29 -2.29
CA ILE A 558 -14.97 12.95 -3.61
C ILE A 558 -15.92 12.31 -4.64
N SER A 559 -16.37 11.07 -4.42
CA SER A 559 -17.43 10.44 -5.20
C SER A 559 -17.96 9.16 -4.53
N GLY A 560 -19.24 8.86 -4.71
CA GLY A 560 -19.87 7.61 -4.29
C GLY A 560 -21.35 7.52 -4.68
N PRO A 561 -21.99 6.34 -4.57
CA PRO A 561 -23.41 6.15 -4.89
C PRO A 561 -24.38 6.73 -3.84
N SER A 562 -23.89 7.03 -2.63
CA SER A 562 -24.68 7.62 -1.55
C SER A 562 -23.89 8.68 -0.78
N PHE A 563 -24.60 9.48 0.02
CA PHE A 563 -23.98 10.19 1.13
C PHE A 563 -23.40 9.19 2.14
N VAL A 564 -22.36 9.60 2.88
CA VAL A 564 -21.70 8.84 3.95
C VAL A 564 -21.45 9.78 5.13
N GLN A 565 -21.44 9.25 6.35
CA GLN A 565 -21.01 10.01 7.52
C GLN A 565 -19.52 9.74 7.78
N MET A 566 -18.81 10.74 8.31
CA MET A 566 -17.39 10.65 8.61
C MET A 566 -17.07 11.24 9.98
N GLU A 567 -16.43 10.45 10.82
CA GLU A 567 -15.93 10.82 12.13
C GLU A 567 -14.41 11.00 12.06
N ASN A 568 -13.87 11.94 12.84
CA ASN A 568 -12.43 12.25 12.87
C ASN A 568 -11.83 12.59 11.48
N GLY A 569 -12.62 13.17 10.58
CA GLY A 569 -12.17 13.57 9.23
C GLY A 569 -10.96 14.52 9.23
N ASP A 570 -10.77 15.31 10.28
CA ASP A 570 -9.61 16.20 10.45
C ASP A 570 -8.45 15.57 11.25
N LYS A 571 -8.32 14.24 11.22
CA LYS A 571 -7.28 13.45 11.90
C LYS A 571 -6.59 12.48 10.94
N ALA A 572 -5.42 11.99 11.36
CA ALA A 572 -4.65 11.00 10.60
C ALA A 572 -5.44 9.69 10.35
N VAL A 573 -6.28 9.28 11.30
CA VAL A 573 -7.23 8.16 11.13
C VAL A 573 -8.65 8.68 11.28
N ALA A 574 -9.47 8.44 10.26
CA ALA A 574 -10.89 8.77 10.23
C ALA A 574 -11.74 7.47 10.18
N THR A 575 -13.03 7.57 10.52
CA THR A 575 -14.00 6.47 10.38
C THR A 575 -15.10 6.91 9.43
N VAL A 576 -15.46 6.08 8.46
CA VAL A 576 -16.59 6.32 7.54
C VAL A 576 -17.69 5.28 7.75
N THR A 577 -18.94 5.73 7.74
CA THR A 577 -20.15 4.93 8.00
C THR A 577 -21.27 5.24 7.00
N GLY A 578 -22.20 4.30 6.82
CA GLY A 578 -23.30 4.40 5.85
C GLY A 578 -22.88 4.05 4.41
N LEU A 579 -21.83 3.23 4.26
CA LEU A 579 -21.39 2.71 2.96
C LEU A 579 -22.39 1.67 2.43
N ARG A 580 -22.88 1.86 1.21
CA ARG A 580 -23.79 0.95 0.49
C ARG A 580 -23.08 0.31 -0.71
N VAL A 581 -23.68 -0.72 -1.30
CA VAL A 581 -23.12 -1.41 -2.49
C VAL A 581 -22.74 -0.42 -3.59
N GLY A 582 -21.51 -0.51 -4.09
CA GLY A 582 -20.92 0.39 -5.08
C GLY A 582 -19.49 0.83 -4.72
N THR A 583 -18.93 1.79 -5.46
CA THR A 583 -17.56 2.28 -5.23
C THR A 583 -17.56 3.75 -4.83
N TYR A 584 -16.86 4.03 -3.73
CA TYR A 584 -16.58 5.35 -3.19
C TYR A 584 -15.12 5.72 -3.43
N ARG A 585 -14.80 7.01 -3.43
CA ARG A 585 -13.42 7.53 -3.38
C ARG A 585 -13.29 8.61 -2.31
N PHE A 586 -12.20 8.53 -1.57
CA PHE A 586 -11.87 9.47 -0.50
C PHE A 586 -10.54 10.13 -0.79
N ARG A 587 -10.46 11.45 -0.62
CA ARG A 587 -9.21 12.20 -0.68
C ARG A 587 -8.75 12.52 0.74
N LEU A 588 -7.52 12.18 1.05
CA LEU A 588 -6.76 12.75 2.16
C LEU A 588 -6.01 13.98 1.65
N THR A 589 -6.08 15.09 2.37
CA THR A 589 -5.19 16.25 2.24
C THR A 589 -4.41 16.43 3.54
N VAL A 590 -3.10 16.69 3.45
CA VAL A 590 -2.24 16.98 4.60
C VAL A 590 -1.50 18.31 4.42
N LYS A 591 -1.16 18.99 5.52
CA LYS A 591 -0.37 20.23 5.53
C LYS A 591 0.64 20.30 6.68
N ASP A 592 1.76 20.95 6.41
CA ASP A 592 2.79 21.34 7.36
C ASP A 592 2.43 22.62 8.15
N GLN A 593 3.35 23.10 8.99
CA GLN A 593 3.17 24.32 9.79
C GLN A 593 3.28 25.62 8.95
N GLN A 594 3.83 25.54 7.74
CA GLN A 594 4.08 26.63 6.81
C GLN A 594 2.93 26.83 5.81
N GLY A 595 2.01 25.86 5.71
CA GLY A 595 0.85 25.86 4.82
C GLY A 595 1.07 25.17 3.47
N LEU A 596 2.22 24.50 3.24
CA LEU A 596 2.38 23.62 2.07
C LEU A 596 1.42 22.44 2.20
N SER A 597 1.01 21.86 1.07
CA SER A 597 -0.06 20.86 1.07
C SER A 597 0.09 19.81 -0.01
N SER A 598 -0.37 18.61 0.31
CA SER A 598 -0.36 17.46 -0.60
C SER A 598 -1.61 16.61 -0.40
N ALA A 599 -1.97 15.83 -1.42
CA ALA A 599 -3.20 15.04 -1.41
C ALA A 599 -3.02 13.66 -2.03
N SER A 600 -3.76 12.70 -1.49
CA SER A 600 -3.75 11.28 -1.87
C SER A 600 -5.19 10.77 -1.92
N VAL A 601 -5.47 9.76 -2.75
CA VAL A 601 -6.84 9.24 -2.96
C VAL A 601 -6.83 7.72 -2.81
N LEU A 602 -7.82 7.19 -2.08
CA LEU A 602 -8.13 5.77 -2.00
C LEU A 602 -9.55 5.51 -2.52
N SER A 603 -9.79 4.28 -2.99
CA SER A 603 -11.12 3.76 -3.35
C SER A 603 -11.63 2.77 -2.31
N ILE A 604 -12.94 2.76 -2.04
CA ILE A 604 -13.61 1.71 -1.26
C ILE A 604 -14.72 1.13 -2.12
N THR A 605 -14.64 -0.17 -2.43
CA THR A 605 -15.68 -0.89 -3.17
C THR A 605 -16.44 -1.82 -2.22
N VAL A 606 -17.70 -1.48 -1.93
CA VAL A 606 -18.63 -2.37 -1.25
C VAL A 606 -19.28 -3.26 -2.30
N LYS A 607 -19.11 -4.57 -2.17
CA LYS A 607 -19.79 -5.58 -2.99
C LYS A 607 -20.96 -6.17 -2.20
N GLU A 608 -21.99 -6.58 -2.91
CA GLU A 608 -22.98 -7.49 -2.36
C GLU A 608 -22.36 -8.89 -2.23
N GLU A 609 -22.76 -9.66 -1.23
CA GLU A 609 -22.30 -11.03 -1.07
C GLU A 609 -22.93 -11.93 -2.13
N ASN A 610 -22.10 -12.64 -2.90
CA ASN A 610 -22.58 -13.61 -3.87
C ASN A 610 -23.51 -14.63 -3.19
N ASN A 611 -24.68 -14.81 -3.79
CA ASN A 611 -25.65 -15.86 -3.48
C ASN A 611 -25.79 -16.73 -4.73
N SER A 612 -25.80 -18.04 -4.56
CA SER A 612 -26.34 -18.95 -5.58
C SER A 612 -27.76 -19.35 -5.16
N PRO A 613 -28.72 -19.51 -6.07
CA PRO A 613 -29.98 -20.14 -5.69
C PRO A 613 -29.71 -21.58 -5.21
N PRO A 614 -30.45 -22.08 -4.21
CA PRO A 614 -30.27 -23.41 -3.67
C PRO A 614 -30.55 -24.47 -4.72
N ARG A 615 -30.09 -25.71 -4.47
CA ARG A 615 -30.36 -26.88 -5.31
C ARG A 615 -31.23 -27.88 -4.56
N ALA A 616 -32.43 -28.12 -5.09
CA ALA A 616 -33.36 -29.11 -4.56
C ALA A 616 -32.93 -30.54 -4.93
N HIS A 617 -33.10 -31.47 -3.99
CA HIS A 617 -32.91 -32.90 -4.21
C HIS A 617 -33.95 -33.71 -3.44
N ALA A 618 -35.02 -34.12 -4.10
CA ALA A 618 -36.25 -34.68 -3.51
C ALA A 618 -36.22 -36.21 -3.26
N GLY A 619 -35.12 -36.90 -3.59
CA GLY A 619 -34.97 -38.35 -3.43
C GLY A 619 -35.39 -39.21 -4.63
N GLY A 620 -36.22 -38.68 -5.54
CA GLY A 620 -36.53 -39.30 -6.83
C GLY A 620 -37.65 -40.35 -6.78
N LYS A 621 -37.49 -41.48 -7.47
CA LYS A 621 -38.56 -42.50 -7.61
C LYS A 621 -38.43 -43.65 -6.61
N HIS A 622 -39.52 -43.89 -5.89
CA HIS A 622 -39.72 -45.00 -4.97
C HIS A 622 -40.87 -45.91 -5.43
N VAL A 623 -40.86 -47.16 -4.97
CA VAL A 623 -41.96 -48.13 -5.17
C VAL A 623 -42.32 -48.72 -3.81
N LEU A 624 -43.59 -48.63 -3.45
CA LEU A 624 -44.17 -49.17 -2.21
C LEU A 624 -45.09 -50.34 -2.57
N VAL A 625 -45.19 -51.36 -1.71
CA VAL A 625 -46.08 -52.51 -1.92
C VAL A 625 -46.90 -52.73 -0.65
N LEU A 626 -48.23 -52.70 -0.80
CA LEU A 626 -49.15 -52.96 0.29
C LEU A 626 -48.93 -54.40 0.83
N PRO A 627 -49.17 -54.68 2.14
CA PRO A 627 -49.83 -53.82 3.13
C PRO A 627 -48.98 -52.69 3.72
N ASN A 628 -47.69 -52.56 3.41
CA ASN A 628 -46.95 -51.37 3.84
C ASN A 628 -47.51 -50.13 3.14
N ASN A 629 -48.08 -49.21 3.92
CA ASN A 629 -48.75 -47.99 3.47
C ASN A 629 -48.05 -46.72 3.98
N SER A 630 -46.79 -46.83 4.41
CA SER A 630 -45.97 -45.74 4.91
C SER A 630 -44.62 -45.66 4.21
N ILE A 631 -44.12 -44.44 3.99
CA ILE A 631 -42.82 -44.18 3.35
C ILE A 631 -42.25 -42.83 3.82
N THR A 632 -40.93 -42.70 3.75
CA THR A 632 -40.20 -41.45 4.00
C THR A 632 -39.49 -41.02 2.71
N LEU A 633 -39.61 -39.75 2.34
CA LEU A 633 -38.89 -39.13 1.23
C LEU A 633 -37.79 -38.23 1.79
N ASP A 634 -36.55 -38.47 1.38
CA ASP A 634 -35.35 -37.79 1.90
C ASP A 634 -34.96 -36.61 1.00
N GLY A 635 -35.24 -35.39 1.49
CA GLY A 635 -34.86 -34.12 0.89
C GLY A 635 -33.57 -33.52 1.44
N SER A 636 -32.94 -34.16 2.45
CA SER A 636 -31.80 -33.60 3.21
C SER A 636 -30.49 -33.49 2.41
N ARG A 637 -30.51 -33.95 1.16
CA ARG A 637 -29.40 -33.84 0.20
C ARG A 637 -29.43 -32.54 -0.58
N SER A 638 -30.48 -31.74 -0.44
CA SER A 638 -30.58 -30.40 -1.02
C SER A 638 -29.45 -29.53 -0.47
N SER A 639 -28.86 -28.68 -1.30
CA SER A 639 -27.60 -27.98 -1.00
C SER A 639 -27.63 -26.52 -1.45
N ASP A 640 -26.99 -25.64 -0.69
CA ASP A 640 -26.92 -24.21 -0.95
C ASP A 640 -25.52 -23.66 -0.56
N ASP A 641 -25.14 -22.47 -1.04
CA ASP A 641 -23.85 -21.85 -0.69
C ASP A 641 -23.89 -20.95 0.55
N GLN A 642 -25.07 -20.49 1.00
CA GLN A 642 -25.26 -19.75 2.25
C GLN A 642 -26.02 -20.57 3.33
N GLY A 643 -26.94 -21.44 2.92
CA GLY A 643 -27.69 -22.37 3.75
C GLY A 643 -29.21 -22.34 3.51
N ILE A 644 -29.83 -23.52 3.38
CA ILE A 644 -31.29 -23.66 3.21
C ILE A 644 -31.99 -23.30 4.53
N VAL A 645 -32.90 -22.32 4.48
CA VAL A 645 -33.68 -21.84 5.64
C VAL A 645 -35.05 -22.52 5.72
N SER A 646 -35.64 -22.95 4.60
CA SER A 646 -36.92 -23.66 4.60
C SER A 646 -37.03 -24.74 3.52
N TYR A 647 -37.77 -25.80 3.87
CA TYR A 647 -38.19 -26.90 3.02
C TYR A 647 -39.72 -26.86 2.93
N LEU A 648 -40.29 -27.14 1.75
CA LEU A 648 -41.73 -27.24 1.55
C LEU A 648 -42.07 -28.32 0.53
N TRP A 649 -42.78 -29.37 0.95
CA TRP A 649 -43.23 -30.45 0.09
C TRP A 649 -44.68 -30.25 -0.35
N ILE A 650 -44.88 -30.04 -1.65
CA ILE A 650 -46.19 -29.82 -2.25
C ILE A 650 -46.62 -31.12 -2.95
N ARG A 651 -47.72 -31.75 -2.51
CA ARG A 651 -48.31 -32.88 -3.25
C ARG A 651 -48.89 -32.38 -4.57
N ASP A 652 -48.56 -33.06 -5.66
CA ASP A 652 -49.14 -32.76 -6.97
C ASP A 652 -50.64 -33.05 -6.98
N GLY A 653 -51.43 -32.15 -7.57
CA GLY A 653 -52.89 -32.23 -7.62
C GLY A 653 -53.47 -33.40 -8.44
N GLN A 654 -52.64 -34.12 -9.22
CA GLN A 654 -53.02 -35.38 -9.88
C GLN A 654 -52.76 -36.62 -9.01
N SER A 655 -52.10 -36.48 -7.86
CA SER A 655 -51.85 -37.58 -6.91
C SER A 655 -53.11 -37.99 -6.15
N PRO A 656 -53.21 -39.22 -5.63
CA PRO A 656 -54.28 -39.61 -4.72
C PRO A 656 -54.36 -38.69 -3.49
N ALA A 657 -55.59 -38.29 -3.14
CA ALA A 657 -55.85 -37.46 -1.96
C ALA A 657 -55.64 -38.23 -0.65
N ALA A 658 -55.94 -39.53 -0.62
CA ALA A 658 -55.70 -40.38 0.55
C ALA A 658 -54.19 -40.56 0.80
N GLY A 659 -53.79 -40.58 2.06
CA GLY A 659 -52.40 -40.60 2.50
C GLY A 659 -52.07 -39.33 3.28
N ASP A 660 -51.57 -39.48 4.49
CA ASP A 660 -51.49 -38.43 5.51
C ASP A 660 -50.04 -38.04 5.78
N VAL A 661 -49.78 -36.74 5.90
CA VAL A 661 -48.47 -36.19 6.29
C VAL A 661 -48.31 -36.32 7.81
N ILE A 662 -47.26 -37.02 8.25
CA ILE A 662 -46.98 -37.20 9.67
C ILE A 662 -46.36 -35.92 10.24
N ARG A 663 -46.97 -35.38 11.31
CA ARG A 663 -46.42 -34.32 12.20
C ARG A 663 -46.03 -32.97 11.55
N GLY A 664 -46.44 -32.69 10.31
CA GLY A 664 -46.02 -31.49 9.59
C GLY A 664 -44.65 -31.61 8.91
N SER A 665 -44.20 -32.83 8.64
CA SER A 665 -42.95 -33.12 7.91
C SER A 665 -42.96 -32.67 6.44
N ASP A 666 -44.07 -32.12 5.93
CA ASP A 666 -44.12 -31.35 4.70
C ASP A 666 -43.35 -30.02 4.77
N HIS A 667 -42.99 -29.56 5.97
CA HIS A 667 -42.14 -28.39 6.21
C HIS A 667 -40.72 -28.77 6.70
N GLU A 668 -40.37 -30.06 6.65
CA GLU A 668 -39.08 -30.60 7.09
C GLU A 668 -38.26 -31.14 5.91
N ALA A 669 -36.95 -31.33 6.13
CA ALA A 669 -36.06 -31.92 5.13
C ALA A 669 -36.37 -33.40 4.79
N VAL A 670 -37.21 -34.09 5.59
CA VAL A 670 -37.61 -35.49 5.36
C VAL A 670 -39.12 -35.63 5.50
N LEU A 671 -39.84 -35.70 4.39
CA LEU A 671 -41.29 -35.88 4.38
C LEU A 671 -41.66 -37.31 4.80
N GLN A 672 -42.55 -37.44 5.77
CA GLN A 672 -43.03 -38.72 6.29
C GLN A 672 -44.53 -38.90 5.97
N LEU A 673 -44.85 -39.99 5.27
CA LEU A 673 -46.20 -40.30 4.79
C LEU A 673 -46.70 -41.62 5.38
N THR A 674 -48.00 -41.68 5.69
CA THR A 674 -48.72 -42.90 6.06
C THR A 674 -50.07 -42.97 5.33
N ASN A 675 -50.84 -44.04 5.57
CA ASN A 675 -52.19 -44.23 5.03
C ASN A 675 -52.28 -44.19 3.49
N LEU A 676 -51.17 -44.50 2.80
CA LEU A 676 -51.09 -44.50 1.34
C LEU A 676 -51.95 -45.63 0.73
N VAL A 677 -52.56 -45.36 -0.42
CA VAL A 677 -53.40 -46.31 -1.16
C VAL A 677 -52.80 -46.63 -2.53
N GLU A 678 -53.33 -47.66 -3.19
CA GLU A 678 -52.94 -48.07 -4.55
C GLU A 678 -53.04 -46.89 -5.54
N GLY A 679 -51.92 -46.54 -6.18
CA GLY A 679 -51.81 -45.36 -7.05
C GLY A 679 -50.38 -44.83 -7.18
N THR A 680 -50.18 -43.76 -7.96
CA THR A 680 -48.90 -43.06 -8.07
C THR A 680 -49.02 -41.66 -7.50
N TYR A 681 -48.14 -41.32 -6.56
CA TYR A 681 -48.04 -40.00 -5.97
C TYR A 681 -46.83 -39.26 -6.53
N THR A 682 -46.97 -37.95 -6.72
CA THR A 682 -45.87 -37.03 -7.03
C THR A 682 -45.83 -35.94 -5.96
N PHE A 683 -44.63 -35.63 -5.46
CA PHE A 683 -44.38 -34.56 -4.51
C PHE A 683 -43.27 -33.66 -5.05
N HIS A 684 -43.48 -32.35 -5.00
CA HIS A 684 -42.50 -31.34 -5.39
C HIS A 684 -41.87 -30.76 -4.12
N LEU A 685 -40.58 -30.97 -3.91
CA LEU A 685 -39.82 -30.34 -2.84
C LEU A 685 -39.32 -28.99 -3.32
N LYS A 686 -39.85 -27.91 -2.74
CA LYS A 686 -39.24 -26.58 -2.82
C LYS A 686 -38.26 -26.40 -1.65
N VAL A 687 -37.06 -25.90 -1.94
CA VAL A 687 -36.12 -25.38 -0.93
C VAL A 687 -35.89 -23.89 -1.14
N THR A 688 -35.74 -23.14 -0.05
CA THR A 688 -35.52 -21.68 -0.07
C THR A 688 -34.43 -21.30 0.92
N ASP A 689 -33.53 -20.40 0.50
CA ASP A 689 -32.41 -19.89 1.30
C ASP A 689 -32.79 -18.72 2.23
N ALA A 690 -31.79 -17.99 2.73
CA ALA A 690 -31.97 -16.81 3.57
C ALA A 690 -32.33 -15.50 2.83
N LYS A 691 -32.08 -15.42 1.52
CA LYS A 691 -32.37 -14.23 0.68
C LYS A 691 -33.73 -14.31 -0.02
N GLY A 692 -34.29 -15.51 -0.12
CA GLY A 692 -35.56 -15.82 -0.77
C GLY A 692 -35.42 -16.52 -2.13
N ASP A 693 -34.21 -16.81 -2.59
CA ASP A 693 -33.99 -17.61 -3.80
C ASP A 693 -34.36 -19.07 -3.52
N SER A 694 -34.84 -19.76 -4.56
CA SER A 694 -35.40 -21.11 -4.39
C SER A 694 -35.40 -21.96 -5.65
N ASP A 695 -35.38 -23.28 -5.44
CA ASP A 695 -35.39 -24.33 -6.47
C ASP A 695 -36.38 -25.45 -6.11
N ILE A 696 -36.77 -26.24 -7.10
CA ILE A 696 -37.80 -27.29 -6.99
C ILE A 696 -37.37 -28.58 -7.69
N ASP A 697 -37.33 -29.69 -6.95
CA ASP A 697 -37.14 -31.06 -7.48
C ASP A 697 -38.37 -31.93 -7.15
N SER A 698 -38.54 -33.06 -7.84
CA SER A 698 -39.74 -33.90 -7.74
C SER A 698 -39.44 -35.35 -7.36
N ALA A 699 -40.21 -35.87 -6.41
CA ALA A 699 -40.21 -37.25 -5.98
C ALA A 699 -41.49 -37.96 -6.44
N THR A 700 -41.40 -39.27 -6.69
CA THR A 700 -42.56 -40.10 -7.04
C THR A 700 -42.63 -41.38 -6.22
N VAL A 701 -43.83 -41.75 -5.78
CA VAL A 701 -44.10 -42.99 -5.04
C VAL A 701 -45.14 -43.81 -5.78
N GLU A 702 -44.72 -44.94 -6.35
CA GLU A 702 -45.62 -45.90 -7.00
C GLU A 702 -46.08 -46.94 -5.97
N VAL A 703 -47.33 -46.85 -5.51
CA VAL A 703 -47.92 -47.73 -4.49
C VAL A 703 -48.68 -48.87 -5.18
N ARG A 704 -48.14 -50.08 -5.07
CA ARG A 704 -48.65 -51.29 -5.72
C ARG A 704 -49.57 -52.10 -4.79
N PRO A 705 -50.56 -52.83 -5.34
CA PRO A 705 -51.44 -53.70 -4.57
C PRO A 705 -50.69 -54.85 -3.90
N ASP A 706 -51.26 -55.33 -2.79
CA ASP A 706 -50.71 -56.47 -2.03
C ASP A 706 -50.76 -57.77 -2.87
N PRO A 707 -49.63 -58.46 -3.10
CA PRO A 707 -49.61 -59.73 -3.82
C PRO A 707 -50.38 -60.86 -3.10
N LYS A 708 -50.66 -60.73 -1.80
CA LYS A 708 -51.47 -61.67 -1.00
C LYS A 708 -52.96 -61.30 -0.93
N ARG A 709 -53.40 -60.21 -1.59
CA ARG A 709 -54.79 -59.69 -1.57
C ARG A 709 -55.89 -60.74 -1.86
N SER A 710 -55.58 -61.79 -2.62
CA SER A 710 -56.49 -62.91 -2.95
C SER A 710 -56.57 -64.02 -1.89
N GLY A 711 -55.72 -63.99 -0.86
CA GLY A 711 -55.70 -64.92 0.27
C GLY A 711 -56.22 -64.33 1.60
N LEU A 712 -56.64 -63.07 1.60
CA LEU A 712 -57.09 -62.36 2.81
C LEU A 712 -58.57 -62.62 3.12
N VAL A 713 -58.82 -63.06 4.36
CA VAL A 713 -60.13 -63.19 4.99
C VAL A 713 -60.32 -62.02 5.98
N GLU A 714 -61.52 -61.45 6.01
CA GLU A 714 -61.94 -60.41 6.95
C GLU A 714 -62.95 -61.01 7.95
N LEU A 715 -62.60 -60.96 9.24
CA LEU A 715 -63.39 -61.51 10.35
C LEU A 715 -63.90 -60.36 11.22
N ILE A 716 -65.22 -60.17 11.27
CA ILE A 716 -65.85 -59.11 12.06
C ILE A 716 -66.27 -59.67 13.43
N LEU A 717 -65.73 -59.10 14.50
CA LEU A 717 -65.94 -59.52 15.89
C LEU A 717 -66.75 -58.49 16.67
N GLN A 718 -67.61 -58.94 17.58
CA GLN A 718 -68.36 -58.07 18.50
C GLN A 718 -67.50 -57.62 19.70
N VAL A 719 -66.43 -56.87 19.42
CA VAL A 719 -65.56 -56.20 20.41
C VAL A 719 -65.04 -54.90 19.80
N GLY A 720 -65.00 -53.80 20.57
CA GLY A 720 -64.41 -52.53 20.11
C GLY A 720 -62.88 -52.63 20.04
N VAL A 721 -62.24 -52.00 19.05
CA VAL A 721 -60.81 -52.26 18.74
C VAL A 721 -59.87 -51.92 19.90
N GLY A 722 -60.18 -50.89 20.70
CA GLY A 722 -59.42 -50.53 21.90
C GLY A 722 -59.60 -51.47 23.11
N GLN A 723 -60.48 -52.48 23.01
CA GLN A 723 -60.71 -53.50 24.02
C GLN A 723 -60.09 -54.87 23.66
N LEU A 724 -59.61 -55.03 22.41
CA LEU A 724 -58.94 -56.25 21.95
C LEU A 724 -57.45 -56.18 22.29
N SER A 725 -57.04 -56.79 23.40
CA SER A 725 -55.62 -56.87 23.77
C SER A 725 -54.86 -57.92 22.95
N GLU A 726 -53.54 -57.77 22.85
CA GLU A 726 -52.64 -58.71 22.16
C GLU A 726 -52.79 -60.16 22.65
N GLN A 727 -52.97 -60.38 23.95
CA GLN A 727 -53.19 -61.73 24.51
C GLN A 727 -54.51 -62.35 24.03
N GLN A 728 -55.55 -61.53 23.85
CA GLN A 728 -56.86 -61.97 23.35
C GLN A 728 -56.81 -62.22 21.83
N LYS A 729 -56.03 -61.42 21.08
CA LYS A 729 -55.71 -61.68 19.66
C LYS A 729 -54.97 -63.02 19.50
N ASP A 730 -53.94 -63.30 20.29
CA ASP A 730 -53.19 -64.56 20.21
C ASP A 730 -54.07 -65.77 20.60
N THR A 731 -54.97 -65.59 21.58
CA THR A 731 -55.97 -66.60 21.96
C THR A 731 -56.95 -66.87 20.81
N LEU A 732 -57.46 -65.82 20.16
CA LEU A 732 -58.33 -65.91 18.98
C LEU A 732 -57.62 -66.65 17.82
N VAL A 733 -56.35 -66.33 17.55
CA VAL A 733 -55.56 -66.98 16.50
C VAL A 733 -55.43 -68.48 16.74
N ARG A 734 -55.18 -68.91 17.98
CA ARG A 734 -55.16 -70.35 18.35
C ARG A 734 -56.51 -71.03 18.17
N GLN A 735 -57.61 -70.38 18.55
CA GLN A 735 -58.95 -70.93 18.34
C GLN A 735 -59.29 -71.04 16.85
N LEU A 736 -58.95 -70.04 16.03
CA LEU A 736 -59.11 -70.10 14.57
C LEU A 736 -58.26 -71.21 13.94
N ALA A 737 -57.05 -71.45 14.45
CA ALA A 737 -56.16 -72.52 13.99
C ALA A 737 -56.77 -73.92 14.22
N VAL A 738 -57.41 -74.13 15.39
CA VAL A 738 -58.18 -75.35 15.68
C VAL A 738 -59.36 -75.52 14.72
N LEU A 739 -60.19 -74.48 14.52
CA LEU A 739 -61.35 -74.55 13.61
C LEU A 739 -60.96 -74.84 12.16
N LEU A 740 -59.80 -74.33 11.72
CA LEU A 740 -59.25 -74.51 10.37
C LEU A 740 -58.37 -75.75 10.21
N ASN A 741 -58.05 -76.47 11.29
CA ASN A 741 -57.11 -77.60 11.32
C ASN A 741 -55.74 -77.23 10.70
N VAL A 742 -55.15 -76.13 11.17
CA VAL A 742 -53.80 -75.63 10.82
C VAL A 742 -53.01 -75.29 12.09
N LEU A 743 -51.73 -74.97 11.98
CA LEU A 743 -50.95 -74.48 13.13
C LEU A 743 -51.27 -73.01 13.43
N ASP A 744 -51.11 -72.57 14.68
CA ASP A 744 -51.23 -71.15 15.04
C ASP A 744 -50.12 -70.30 14.36
N SER A 745 -48.99 -70.92 14.01
CA SER A 745 -47.96 -70.34 13.15
C SER A 745 -48.42 -70.00 11.74
N ASP A 746 -49.45 -70.67 11.21
CA ASP A 746 -49.81 -70.63 9.80
C ASP A 746 -50.84 -69.53 9.49
N ILE A 747 -51.57 -69.09 10.53
CA ILE A 747 -52.47 -67.94 10.50
C ILE A 747 -51.64 -66.66 10.71
N LYS A 748 -51.67 -65.77 9.73
CA LYS A 748 -51.00 -64.47 9.77
C LYS A 748 -52.01 -63.35 9.74
N VAL A 749 -52.27 -62.75 10.91
CA VAL A 749 -53.00 -61.49 11.03
C VAL A 749 -52.19 -60.39 10.36
N GLN A 750 -52.83 -59.67 9.43
CA GLN A 750 -52.21 -58.64 8.60
C GLN A 750 -52.71 -57.24 8.96
N LYS A 751 -53.97 -57.09 9.39
CA LYS A 751 -54.53 -55.82 9.86
C LYS A 751 -55.57 -56.07 10.94
N ILE A 752 -55.60 -55.22 11.96
CA ILE A 752 -56.72 -55.08 12.89
C ILE A 752 -57.21 -53.63 12.78
N GLN A 753 -58.51 -53.42 12.62
CA GLN A 753 -59.11 -52.09 12.48
C GLN A 753 -60.51 -52.06 13.11
N ALA A 754 -60.98 -50.88 13.51
CA ALA A 754 -62.39 -50.70 13.84
C ALA A 754 -63.25 -50.96 12.60
N TYR A 755 -64.34 -51.69 12.77
CA TYR A 755 -65.44 -51.82 11.79
C TYR A 755 -66.64 -50.97 12.21
N SER A 756 -66.87 -50.84 13.52
CA SER A 756 -67.70 -49.83 14.16
C SER A 756 -67.20 -49.59 15.59
N ASP A 757 -67.81 -48.67 16.33
CA ASP A 757 -67.44 -48.35 17.72
C ASP A 757 -67.45 -49.58 18.65
N ILE A 758 -68.24 -50.60 18.30
CA ILE A 758 -68.43 -51.85 19.07
C ILE A 758 -67.95 -53.11 18.34
N SER A 759 -67.29 -52.97 17.17
CA SER A 759 -66.85 -54.13 16.39
C SER A 759 -65.50 -53.94 15.69
N THR A 760 -64.73 -55.03 15.61
CA THR A 760 -63.36 -55.05 15.08
C THR A 760 -63.29 -55.95 13.87
N ALA A 761 -62.70 -55.46 12.79
CA ALA A 761 -62.30 -56.28 11.65
C ALA A 761 -60.86 -56.78 11.85
N VAL A 762 -60.71 -58.10 11.91
CA VAL A 762 -59.42 -58.79 11.91
C VAL A 762 -59.21 -59.37 10.51
N VAL A 763 -58.23 -58.82 9.77
CA VAL A 763 -57.87 -59.28 8.42
C VAL A 763 -56.64 -60.17 8.52
N PHE A 764 -56.73 -61.40 8.01
CA PHE A 764 -55.67 -62.40 8.08
C PHE A 764 -55.60 -63.27 6.83
N TYR A 765 -54.51 -64.00 6.65
CA TYR A 765 -54.39 -65.09 5.67
C TYR A 765 -53.84 -66.35 6.32
N VAL A 766 -54.01 -67.48 5.64
CA VAL A 766 -53.46 -68.79 6.02
C VAL A 766 -52.41 -69.20 4.99
N GLN A 767 -51.24 -69.65 5.44
CA GLN A 767 -50.18 -70.18 4.58
C GLN A 767 -49.66 -71.51 5.12
N ASN A 768 -49.59 -72.54 4.26
CA ASN A 768 -48.91 -73.79 4.63
C ASN A 768 -47.38 -73.64 4.47
N GLY A 769 -46.60 -74.56 5.04
CA GLY A 769 -45.14 -74.58 5.04
C GLY A 769 -44.49 -74.59 3.66
N HIS A 770 -43.15 -74.47 3.65
CA HIS A 770 -42.37 -74.19 2.44
C HIS A 770 -42.62 -75.19 1.28
N PRO A 771 -42.82 -74.70 0.02
CA PRO A 771 -42.90 -73.30 -0.38
C PRO A 771 -44.23 -72.64 0.03
N SER A 772 -44.14 -71.47 0.67
CA SER A 772 -45.23 -70.83 1.44
C SER A 772 -46.44 -70.43 0.60
N LYS A 773 -47.30 -71.39 0.29
CA LYS A 773 -48.49 -71.21 -0.53
C LYS A 773 -49.65 -70.69 0.34
N VAL A 774 -50.01 -69.43 0.11
CA VAL A 774 -51.19 -68.81 0.72
C VAL A 774 -52.45 -69.52 0.20
N PHE A 775 -53.36 -69.86 1.12
CA PHE A 775 -54.65 -70.46 0.77
C PHE A 775 -55.57 -69.42 0.15
N LYS A 776 -56.51 -69.83 -0.72
CA LYS A 776 -57.50 -68.90 -1.26
C LYS A 776 -58.43 -68.45 -0.14
N ALA A 777 -58.72 -67.14 -0.07
CA ALA A 777 -59.60 -66.60 0.96
C ALA A 777 -60.95 -67.32 1.02
N SER A 778 -61.55 -67.64 -0.15
CA SER A 778 -62.83 -68.34 -0.27
C SER A 778 -62.84 -69.73 0.40
N ASP A 779 -61.77 -70.51 0.24
CA ASP A 779 -61.71 -71.85 0.82
C ASP A 779 -61.57 -71.78 2.36
N VAL A 780 -60.91 -70.75 2.87
CA VAL A 780 -60.78 -70.47 4.32
C VAL A 780 -62.10 -69.91 4.89
N SER A 781 -62.73 -68.94 4.24
CA SER A 781 -64.00 -68.34 4.69
C SER A 781 -65.14 -69.36 4.68
N ARG A 782 -65.23 -70.21 3.65
CA ARG A 782 -66.23 -71.30 3.59
C ARG A 782 -66.03 -72.31 4.73
N THR A 783 -64.78 -72.66 5.02
CA THR A 783 -64.46 -73.58 6.14
C THR A 783 -64.88 -72.99 7.49
N LEU A 784 -64.61 -71.70 7.73
CA LEU A 784 -65.01 -71.03 8.96
C LEU A 784 -66.54 -70.92 9.11
N HIS A 785 -67.28 -70.59 8.05
CA HIS A 785 -68.76 -70.60 8.12
C HIS A 785 -69.30 -71.96 8.56
N VAL A 786 -68.86 -73.04 7.92
CA VAL A 786 -69.33 -74.41 8.23
C VAL A 786 -68.99 -74.83 9.66
N GLN A 787 -67.81 -74.47 10.18
CA GLN A 787 -67.39 -74.87 11.52
C GLN A 787 -68.06 -74.02 12.62
N LEU A 788 -68.22 -72.70 12.41
CA LEU A 788 -68.91 -71.81 13.36
C LEU A 788 -70.42 -72.10 13.48
N LEU A 789 -71.03 -72.66 12.43
CA LEU A 789 -72.40 -73.19 12.47
C LEU A 789 -72.51 -74.52 13.24
N LYS A 790 -71.45 -75.35 13.25
CA LYS A 790 -71.45 -76.69 13.89
C LYS A 790 -71.07 -76.67 15.37
N GLU A 791 -69.97 -76.00 15.71
CA GLU A 791 -69.38 -76.03 17.06
C GLU A 791 -70.12 -75.11 18.06
N LYS A 792 -71.10 -74.33 17.55
CA LYS A 792 -71.66 -73.10 18.11
C LYS A 792 -70.67 -71.94 18.13
N ALA A 793 -71.21 -70.72 18.01
CA ALA A 793 -70.41 -69.50 17.98
C ALA A 793 -69.71 -69.15 19.30
N ASP A 794 -69.92 -69.94 20.36
CA ASP A 794 -69.39 -69.75 21.71
C ASP A 794 -67.95 -70.30 21.87
N PHE A 795 -67.41 -71.02 20.88
CA PHE A 795 -66.02 -71.53 20.92
C PHE A 795 -64.97 -70.43 20.80
N LEU A 796 -65.27 -69.34 20.07
CA LEU A 796 -64.36 -68.20 19.92
C LEU A 796 -64.53 -67.21 21.08
N LEU A 797 -63.41 -66.62 21.52
CA LEU A 797 -63.34 -65.64 22.61
C LEU A 797 -64.25 -64.42 22.41
N PHE A 798 -64.57 -64.09 21.17
CA PHE A 798 -65.52 -63.04 20.81
C PHE A 798 -66.53 -63.57 19.80
N LYS A 799 -67.79 -63.17 19.96
CA LYS A 799 -68.85 -63.52 19.01
C LYS A 799 -68.54 -62.97 17.62
N VAL A 800 -68.48 -63.86 16.64
CA VAL A 800 -68.34 -63.51 15.23
C VAL A 800 -69.65 -62.93 14.71
N LEU A 801 -69.56 -61.74 14.11
CA LEU A 801 -70.65 -61.08 13.41
C LEU A 801 -70.64 -61.41 11.91
N ARG A 802 -69.46 -61.70 11.34
CA ARG A 802 -69.30 -62.05 9.92
C ARG A 802 -67.92 -62.65 9.62
N VAL A 803 -67.85 -63.46 8.57
CA VAL A 803 -66.62 -63.86 7.88
C VAL A 803 -66.80 -63.52 6.40
N ASP A 804 -65.90 -62.75 5.81
CA ASP A 804 -65.94 -62.38 4.38
C ASP A 804 -64.55 -62.58 3.74
N THR A 805 -64.45 -62.62 2.41
CA THR A 805 -63.17 -62.43 1.72
C THR A 805 -62.88 -60.92 1.63
N ALA A 806 -61.69 -60.47 2.06
CA ALA A 806 -61.39 -59.05 2.16
C ALA A 806 -61.44 -58.35 0.78
N ALA A 807 -60.88 -58.99 -0.24
CA ALA A 807 -61.15 -58.68 -1.64
C ALA A 807 -62.41 -59.41 -2.13
N CYS A 808 -63.15 -58.81 -3.08
CA CYS A 808 -64.30 -59.47 -3.68
C CYS A 808 -63.84 -60.53 -4.69
N LEU A 809 -63.91 -61.81 -4.30
CA LEU A 809 -63.36 -62.95 -5.05
C LEU A 809 -64.44 -63.94 -5.50
N LEU A 810 -65.69 -63.72 -5.13
CA LEU A 810 -66.82 -64.55 -5.54
C LEU A 810 -66.98 -64.48 -7.06
N LYS A 811 -66.98 -65.63 -7.72
CA LYS A 811 -67.19 -65.74 -9.17
C LYS A 811 -68.65 -65.54 -9.60
N CYS A 812 -69.58 -65.47 -8.64
CA CYS A 812 -71.01 -65.26 -8.90
C CYS A 812 -71.58 -66.21 -9.97
N SER A 813 -71.16 -67.48 -9.93
CA SER A 813 -71.48 -68.52 -10.91
C SER A 813 -71.12 -68.21 -12.38
N GLY A 814 -70.42 -67.11 -12.67
CA GLY A 814 -70.25 -66.56 -14.02
C GLY A 814 -71.41 -65.67 -14.49
N HIS A 815 -72.43 -65.45 -13.65
CA HIS A 815 -73.69 -64.78 -14.00
C HIS A 815 -73.97 -63.51 -13.15
N GLY A 816 -72.91 -62.93 -12.59
CA GLY A 816 -72.96 -61.66 -11.87
C GLY A 816 -71.56 -61.14 -11.57
N HIS A 817 -71.50 -60.05 -10.82
CA HIS A 817 -70.27 -59.47 -10.30
C HIS A 817 -70.32 -59.29 -8.78
N CYS A 818 -69.15 -59.42 -8.14
CA CYS A 818 -69.01 -59.31 -6.69
C CYS A 818 -68.91 -57.83 -6.28
N ASP A 819 -69.84 -57.35 -5.46
CA ASP A 819 -69.86 -55.99 -4.93
C ASP A 819 -68.79 -55.82 -3.83
N PRO A 820 -67.78 -54.95 -4.03
CA PRO A 820 -66.68 -54.78 -3.07
C PRO A 820 -67.12 -54.25 -1.70
N ILE A 821 -68.30 -53.64 -1.59
CA ILE A 821 -68.88 -53.08 -0.35
C ILE A 821 -69.68 -54.14 0.40
N THR A 822 -70.73 -54.72 -0.20
CA THR A 822 -71.57 -55.71 0.51
C THR A 822 -70.97 -57.12 0.56
N LYS A 823 -69.90 -57.38 -0.21
CA LYS A 823 -69.28 -58.70 -0.44
C LYS A 823 -70.23 -59.74 -1.05
N ARG A 824 -71.33 -59.28 -1.68
CA ARG A 824 -72.34 -60.14 -2.31
C ARG A 824 -72.22 -60.15 -3.82
N CYS A 825 -72.81 -61.16 -4.44
CA CYS A 825 -72.99 -61.21 -5.87
C CYS A 825 -74.20 -60.37 -6.29
N ILE A 826 -73.94 -59.25 -6.97
CA ILE A 826 -74.97 -58.54 -7.72
C ILE A 826 -75.06 -59.24 -9.08
N CYS A 827 -76.15 -59.97 -9.26
CA CYS A 827 -76.43 -60.80 -10.43
C CYS A 827 -76.81 -59.96 -11.65
N TYR A 828 -76.49 -60.46 -12.84
CA TYR A 828 -76.95 -59.85 -14.08
C TYR A 828 -78.46 -60.08 -14.25
N GLN A 829 -79.09 -59.24 -15.07
CA GLN A 829 -80.51 -59.37 -15.39
C GLN A 829 -80.80 -60.81 -15.87
N LEU A 830 -81.90 -61.40 -15.37
CA LEU A 830 -82.30 -62.83 -15.45
C LEU A 830 -81.72 -63.77 -14.36
N TRP A 831 -80.79 -63.34 -13.51
CA TRP A 831 -80.23 -64.18 -12.43
C TRP A 831 -80.49 -63.59 -11.04
N MET A 832 -80.59 -64.42 -10.00
CA MET A 832 -80.83 -63.98 -8.61
C MET A 832 -79.97 -64.72 -7.58
N GLU A 833 -79.89 -64.18 -6.36
CA GLU A 833 -79.16 -64.79 -5.25
C GLU A 833 -79.86 -66.09 -4.78
N ASN A 834 -79.13 -67.21 -4.72
CA ASN A 834 -79.68 -68.47 -4.22
C ASN A 834 -79.78 -68.44 -2.69
N LEU A 835 -80.97 -68.10 -2.21
CA LEU A 835 -81.27 -67.98 -0.77
C LEU A 835 -81.09 -69.31 -0.01
N ILE A 836 -81.29 -70.48 -0.65
CA ILE A 836 -81.03 -71.78 -0.01
C ILE A 836 -79.53 -71.95 0.21
N HIS A 837 -78.70 -71.70 -0.80
CA HIS A 837 -77.24 -71.82 -0.66
C HIS A 837 -76.69 -70.86 0.42
N ARG A 838 -77.23 -69.64 0.45
CA ARG A 838 -76.88 -68.58 1.40
C ARG A 838 -77.25 -68.90 2.85
N TYR A 839 -78.43 -69.47 3.11
CA TYR A 839 -78.94 -69.63 4.48
C TYR A 839 -78.94 -71.08 5.02
N LEU A 840 -78.77 -72.08 4.16
CA LEU A 840 -78.86 -73.51 4.53
C LEU A 840 -77.65 -74.35 4.10
N ASN A 841 -76.72 -73.81 3.31
CA ASN A 841 -75.50 -74.52 2.88
C ASN A 841 -74.21 -73.89 3.46
N ASP A 842 -73.43 -73.18 2.65
CA ASP A 842 -72.06 -72.79 2.99
C ASP A 842 -71.87 -71.29 3.29
N GLY A 843 -72.94 -70.50 3.17
CA GLY A 843 -72.98 -69.07 3.45
C GLY A 843 -72.57 -68.15 2.29
N GLU A 844 -72.00 -68.69 1.21
CA GLU A 844 -71.50 -67.85 0.10
C GLU A 844 -72.65 -67.28 -0.77
N SER A 845 -72.50 -66.01 -1.15
CA SER A 845 -73.38 -65.34 -2.10
C SER A 845 -73.03 -65.79 -3.53
N ASN A 846 -74.04 -66.15 -4.32
CA ASN A 846 -73.87 -66.60 -5.70
C ASN A 846 -75.03 -66.11 -6.58
N CYS A 847 -74.95 -66.39 -7.88
CA CYS A 847 -76.05 -66.15 -8.82
C CYS A 847 -76.55 -67.50 -9.34
N GLY A 848 -77.65 -67.97 -8.79
CA GLY A 848 -78.24 -69.26 -9.16
C GLY A 848 -79.36 -69.09 -10.17
N GLU A 849 -79.54 -70.10 -11.00
CA GLU A 849 -80.85 -70.34 -11.60
C GLU A 849 -81.75 -70.96 -10.53
N PHE A 850 -83.00 -70.49 -10.43
CA PHE A 850 -83.98 -71.04 -9.49
C PHE A 850 -85.20 -71.49 -10.30
N ALA A 851 -85.54 -72.76 -10.19
CA ALA A 851 -86.70 -73.31 -10.89
C ALA A 851 -87.98 -72.59 -10.45
N CYS A 852 -88.85 -72.27 -11.41
CA CYS A 852 -90.17 -71.71 -11.11
C CYS A 852 -90.97 -72.71 -10.27
N CYS A 853 -91.28 -72.35 -9.02
CA CYS A 853 -92.32 -73.03 -8.27
C CYS A 853 -93.67 -72.75 -8.95
N GLU A 854 -94.24 -73.73 -9.66
CA GLU A 854 -95.59 -73.60 -10.22
C GLU A 854 -96.59 -73.43 -9.07
N MET A 855 -97.23 -72.25 -9.02
CA MET A 855 -98.15 -71.90 -7.96
C MET A 855 -99.54 -72.51 -8.22
N TYR A 856 -99.63 -73.84 -8.11
CA TYR A 856 -100.88 -74.60 -8.27
C TYR A 856 -101.90 -74.26 -7.18
N SER A 857 -102.75 -73.28 -7.47
CA SER A 857 -103.84 -72.87 -6.58
C SER A 857 -104.99 -73.88 -6.61
N LYS A 858 -105.06 -74.74 -5.58
CA LYS A 858 -106.29 -75.42 -5.15
C LYS A 858 -106.36 -75.46 -3.62
N ASN A 859 -107.29 -74.68 -3.07
CA ASN A 859 -107.82 -74.74 -1.71
C ASN A 859 -106.80 -74.75 -0.54
N HIS A 860 -106.22 -73.57 -0.26
CA HIS A 860 -105.92 -73.10 1.11
C HIS A 860 -105.26 -74.09 2.10
N LEU A 861 -104.11 -74.67 1.75
CA LEU A 861 -103.08 -75.11 2.71
C LEU A 861 -101.77 -75.37 1.96
N SER A 862 -100.74 -74.57 2.23
CA SER A 862 -99.44 -74.67 1.53
C SER A 862 -98.47 -75.55 2.33
N PHE A 863 -98.18 -76.74 1.81
CA PHE A 863 -97.00 -77.52 2.20
C PHE A 863 -95.95 -77.46 1.09
N CYS A 864 -94.68 -77.55 1.46
CA CYS A 864 -93.55 -77.60 0.53
C CYS A 864 -92.83 -78.93 0.75
N GLU A 865 -92.98 -79.85 -0.19
CA GLU A 865 -92.38 -81.19 -0.16
C GLU A 865 -91.33 -81.29 -1.28
N THR A 866 -90.18 -81.88 -0.97
CA THR A 866 -88.99 -81.83 -1.84
C THR A 866 -88.99 -83.00 -2.81
N VAL A 867 -88.90 -82.72 -4.11
CA VAL A 867 -88.77 -83.75 -5.16
C VAL A 867 -87.38 -83.64 -5.79
N GLU A 868 -86.56 -84.69 -5.63
CA GLU A 868 -85.33 -84.85 -6.38
C GLU A 868 -85.63 -85.11 -7.86
N TYR A 869 -84.84 -84.52 -8.77
CA TYR A 869 -84.89 -84.86 -10.19
C TYR A 869 -83.53 -85.40 -10.65
N LEU A 870 -83.54 -86.64 -11.12
CA LEU A 870 -82.44 -87.22 -11.89
C LEU A 870 -82.44 -86.65 -13.32
N PRO A 871 -81.28 -86.54 -13.99
CA PRO A 871 -81.18 -85.87 -15.28
C PRO A 871 -81.62 -86.76 -16.44
N SER A 872 -82.35 -86.17 -17.40
CA SER A 872 -82.52 -86.71 -18.74
C SER A 872 -82.55 -85.57 -19.78
N GLU A 873 -82.03 -85.84 -20.97
CA GLU A 873 -81.82 -84.88 -22.05
C GLU A 873 -83.12 -84.50 -22.81
N TRP A 874 -82.95 -83.90 -24.01
CA TRP A 874 -83.99 -83.53 -24.99
C TRP A 874 -84.78 -82.25 -24.70
N GLY A 875 -84.22 -81.12 -25.13
CA GLY A 875 -84.93 -79.82 -25.14
C GLY A 875 -85.88 -79.67 -26.33
N THR A 876 -86.90 -78.82 -26.18
CA THR A 876 -87.72 -78.33 -27.30
C THR A 876 -88.11 -76.87 -27.06
N TYR A 877 -87.99 -76.03 -28.09
CA TYR A 877 -88.41 -74.63 -28.06
C TYR A 877 -89.95 -74.54 -28.08
N ILE A 878 -90.57 -73.94 -27.05
CA ILE A 878 -91.93 -73.37 -27.15
C ILE A 878 -91.90 -71.97 -26.56
N GLY A 879 -92.06 -70.96 -27.42
CA GLY A 879 -92.21 -69.57 -26.99
C GLY A 879 -93.68 -69.25 -26.68
N GLY A 880 -93.99 -69.00 -25.41
CA GLY A 880 -95.32 -68.57 -24.97
C GLY A 880 -95.24 -67.31 -24.11
N ARG A 881 -95.84 -66.19 -24.56
CA ARG A 881 -96.00 -64.99 -23.73
C ARG A 881 -97.26 -65.13 -22.88
N CYS A 882 -97.12 -65.08 -21.56
CA CYS A 882 -98.21 -64.80 -20.63
C CYS A 882 -97.88 -63.59 -19.74
N CYS A 883 -98.93 -62.92 -19.28
CA CYS A 883 -98.87 -61.64 -18.57
C CYS A 883 -98.36 -61.77 -17.12
N GLY A 884 -97.85 -60.71 -16.48
CA GLY A 884 -97.68 -59.34 -17.01
C GLY A 884 -97.23 -58.34 -15.93
N ARG A 885 -97.45 -57.04 -16.17
CA ARG A 885 -97.10 -55.96 -15.25
C ARG A 885 -97.71 -56.15 -13.86
N VAL A 886 -96.86 -56.29 -12.84
CA VAL A 886 -97.20 -55.82 -11.49
C VAL A 886 -96.95 -54.30 -11.47
N SER A 887 -97.99 -53.51 -11.24
CA SER A 887 -97.87 -52.06 -11.13
C SER A 887 -97.15 -51.65 -9.84
N THR A 888 -96.40 -50.56 -9.90
CA THR A 888 -95.75 -49.93 -8.73
C THR A 888 -96.77 -49.58 -7.65
N VAL A 889 -96.65 -50.22 -6.48
CA VAL A 889 -97.32 -49.79 -5.25
C VAL A 889 -96.39 -48.83 -4.53
N SER A 890 -96.56 -47.53 -4.78
CA SER A 890 -95.88 -46.49 -4.03
C SER A 890 -96.47 -46.39 -2.63
N LEU A 891 -95.69 -46.75 -1.60
CA LEU A 891 -96.05 -46.49 -0.20
C LEU A 891 -95.89 -45.00 0.13
N LEU A 892 -96.91 -44.22 -0.23
CA LEU A 892 -97.07 -42.83 0.18
C LEU A 892 -97.42 -42.77 1.68
N PHE A 893 -96.44 -42.49 2.52
CA PHE A 893 -96.71 -41.93 3.85
C PHE A 893 -97.18 -40.48 3.68
N SER A 894 -98.35 -40.16 4.23
CA SER A 894 -98.95 -38.83 4.11
C SER A 894 -98.46 -37.91 5.22
N LEU A 895 -97.72 -36.87 4.84
CA LEU A 895 -97.66 -35.60 5.57
C LEU A 895 -97.86 -34.48 4.54
N GLN A 896 -98.89 -33.65 4.74
CA GLN A 896 -99.18 -32.54 3.84
C GLN A 896 -98.22 -31.36 4.07
N PRO A 897 -97.86 -30.63 3.01
CA PRO A 897 -97.03 -29.44 3.14
C PRO A 897 -97.86 -28.21 3.52
N THR A 898 -97.36 -27.42 4.48
CA THR A 898 -97.64 -25.98 4.57
C THR A 898 -96.34 -25.24 4.27
N ASN A 899 -96.38 -24.32 3.32
CA ASN A 899 -95.22 -23.69 2.72
C ASN A 899 -95.44 -22.18 2.65
N GLN A 900 -94.62 -21.37 3.33
CA GLN A 900 -94.41 -19.96 2.96
C GLN A 900 -93.17 -19.32 3.61
N ASN A 901 -92.35 -18.71 2.74
CA ASN A 901 -91.57 -17.47 2.85
C ASN A 901 -90.38 -17.28 3.84
N ASP A 902 -89.25 -16.93 3.19
CA ASP A 902 -88.39 -15.75 3.45
C ASP A 902 -87.53 -15.61 4.72
N ARG A 903 -86.24 -15.99 4.51
CA ARG A 903 -85.03 -15.12 4.59
C ARG A 903 -84.47 -14.68 5.95
N ILE A 904 -83.12 -14.69 5.98
CA ILE A 904 -82.19 -14.03 6.94
C ILE A 904 -82.20 -14.74 8.31
N ILE A 905 -81.06 -14.98 8.98
CA ILE A 905 -79.66 -14.57 8.74
C ILE A 905 -78.86 -15.69 8.05
#